data_AF-A0A2D5W9J0-F1
#
_entry.id   AF-A0A2D5W9J0-F1
#
_cell.length_a   1.000
_cell.length_b   1.000
_cell.length_c   1.000
_cell.angle_alpha   90.00
_cell.angle_beta   90.00
_cell.angle_gamma   90.00
#
_symmetry.space_group_name_H-M   'P 1'
#
loop_
_entity.id
_entity.type
_entity.pdbx_description
1 polymer ?
#
loop_
_entity_poly.entity_id
_entity_poly.type
_entity_poly.pdbx_seq_one_letter_code
_entity_poly.pdbx_strand_id
1 'polypeptide(L)'
;MDILEVSNGFGQLVPHTIVKLVNGQPSQQIVSIRSHQDLLDNLTVENRVLPVAQWVAGTVLPSNAQGNHFIYARFDQPIDIGSVLDPSPAAQANSGFTGAITVTALDPFSGESTAITGRAFLNGATYSGTPQSSPPELPLQTWVTLDGTGKPVAEDVEGETPGLGFPGTEGDFEGSNMLVTPNTIVFVVDSDDNLSTYETFPTGNQIRINISTAVRAVNGKNLVASALGCATVGADTLTPEVMRTPPPSNNPVITPGAGATDVDPTTMVRVEFTEPIQPLTLGTIEDGTPPGTSSSILLQFGPDASRVTVPYGIQPASIYDFSTWDLVPAFNFPGTGPEFLTCGTFNTVDVVVNASMFEDLAWIVDPGTGSINGNANTLAPQTWFDTGVGPGVVNAPVAPDTITVARFGANPGLSVIDLNGFGAGTGDPTYDPSYQVFAEGWTNFPNNPNLKLQGSALIPPLQPGNCTINGGSAGVFTMTLDSNLSDLVLSSPLVSSVGDMMIGHALDATFNNGPAPFGCQSTGGNLCAFDGKKLIQAVLNGNTVTPVQPGQFGGALAGYENLISWAPHPNPPPLIFPPPCVSPFLNGQEPTAIDTVAGGVTNLLSPGNPFGNPTMGQPPSGLLTSEQNAHFLGPSPQALQISACFDFMVRQQVGQFLYILDRSRNEIVVVNSNRMTVIDRIDLDDPTALAMGPNLDFLAITSQASNLVSFLDIDPSSASFHKIVKVVIVGTRPRGIAWDPGNEDILVCNEGDSTVSVISAHSLDVRKVVGSQLSQPFDVVITPRQANFGFFRNVYFAWILNRSGRLAIFESGPNTVNGWGYDDVIGIASFEFNNPKTLQPDYINLDGGVWILHEGPIDMETEEPGDLTEGAVTNLAIQSGISGQLPLNLTSLTIPQYRDMYIGIAKSIGEEVLSGIPVDIAFDNMRNVAGTPNYFTTWSAGQPLPANGKNLVRPIPGGAINTNEPTYMFLAVPNSTSQGGVVDVLNIAASGLGRADTNAYQEGTQSVPAEDCNVLVDYFRQ
;
A
#
# COMPACT_ATOMS: atom_id res chain seq x y z
N MET A 1 5.33 32.55 9.42
CA MET A 1 5.06 33.79 8.68
C MET A 1 4.39 33.37 7.40
N ASP A 2 3.39 34.11 6.94
CA ASP A 2 2.61 33.78 5.75
C ASP A 2 2.39 35.01 4.86
N ILE A 3 2.10 34.80 3.58
CA ILE A 3 1.89 35.85 2.58
C ILE A 3 0.44 36.34 2.68
N LEU A 4 0.27 37.63 2.96
CA LEU A 4 -1.03 38.26 2.89
C LEU A 4 -1.38 38.59 1.44
N GLU A 5 -0.48 39.26 0.73
CA GLU A 5 -0.63 39.54 -0.69
C GLU A 5 0.69 39.85 -1.38
N VAL A 6 0.72 39.64 -2.69
CA VAL A 6 1.66 40.25 -3.62
C VAL A 6 0.84 41.06 -4.61
N SER A 7 1.23 42.30 -4.87
CA SER A 7 0.45 43.21 -5.71
C SER A 7 1.37 44.15 -6.50
N ASN A 8 0.92 44.52 -7.69
CA ASN A 8 1.54 45.53 -8.53
C ASN A 8 0.96 46.94 -8.34
N GLY A 9 0.14 47.14 -7.29
CA GLY A 9 -0.59 48.38 -7.03
C GLY A 9 -1.92 48.50 -7.78
N PHE A 10 -2.04 47.91 -8.97
CA PHE A 10 -3.28 47.92 -9.77
C PHE A 10 -4.24 46.78 -9.39
N GLY A 11 -3.70 45.72 -8.77
CA GLY A 11 -4.48 44.66 -8.18
C GLY A 11 -3.61 43.58 -7.57
N GLN A 12 -4.25 42.53 -7.08
CA GLN A 12 -3.60 41.40 -6.45
C GLN A 12 -3.04 40.44 -7.51
N LEU A 13 -1.82 39.96 -7.29
CA LEU A 13 -1.18 38.90 -8.07
C LEU A 13 -1.27 37.56 -7.33
N VAL A 14 -0.99 37.58 -6.03
CA VAL A 14 -1.01 36.41 -5.12
C VAL A 14 -1.64 36.81 -3.78
N PRO A 15 -2.37 35.93 -3.08
CA PRO A 15 -2.87 34.66 -3.59
C PRO A 15 -3.76 34.81 -4.81
N HIS A 16 -3.75 33.80 -5.68
CA HIS A 16 -4.67 33.75 -6.82
C HIS A 16 -6.12 33.76 -6.35
N THR A 17 -7.02 34.26 -7.19
CA THR A 17 -8.44 34.41 -6.82
C THR A 17 -9.34 33.60 -7.72
N ILE A 18 -10.47 33.17 -7.16
CA ILE A 18 -11.48 32.38 -7.85
C ILE A 18 -12.87 32.79 -7.36
N VAL A 19 -13.88 32.63 -8.21
CA VAL A 19 -15.27 32.83 -7.78
C VAL A 19 -15.68 31.67 -6.89
N LYS A 20 -16.30 31.97 -5.75
CA LYS A 20 -16.77 30.96 -4.81
C LYS A 20 -17.94 30.18 -5.40
N LEU A 21 -17.89 28.85 -5.33
CA LEU A 21 -19.03 27.99 -5.66
C LEU A 21 -20.00 27.87 -4.49
N VAL A 22 -21.30 27.92 -4.80
CA VAL A 22 -22.38 27.61 -3.85
C VAL A 22 -23.31 26.61 -4.53
N ASN A 23 -23.42 25.40 -3.97
CA ASN A 23 -24.16 24.29 -4.58
C ASN A 23 -23.68 23.97 -6.01
N GLY A 24 -22.37 24.03 -6.25
CA GLY A 24 -21.76 23.73 -7.56
C GLY A 24 -21.97 24.80 -8.64
N GLN A 25 -22.41 26.01 -8.28
CA GLN A 25 -22.60 27.12 -9.23
C GLN A 25 -21.80 28.37 -8.80
N PRO A 26 -21.20 29.13 -9.74
CA PRO A 26 -20.47 30.37 -9.43
C PRO A 26 -21.36 31.41 -8.74
N SER A 27 -20.89 31.95 -7.62
CA SER A 27 -21.54 33.04 -6.91
C SER A 27 -21.02 34.42 -7.34
N GLN A 28 -21.38 35.48 -6.61
CA GLN A 28 -20.80 36.83 -6.81
C GLN A 28 -19.59 37.08 -5.89
N GLN A 29 -19.26 36.13 -5.01
CA GLN A 29 -18.18 36.28 -4.05
C GLN A 29 -16.87 35.77 -4.65
N ILE A 30 -15.83 36.60 -4.60
CA ILE A 30 -14.45 36.20 -4.93
C ILE A 30 -13.76 35.74 -3.65
N VAL A 31 -12.99 34.66 -3.74
CA VAL A 31 -12.17 34.12 -2.65
C VAL A 31 -10.72 33.98 -3.09
N SER A 32 -9.79 34.17 -2.15
CA SER A 32 -8.36 33.92 -2.34
C SER A 32 -8.06 32.43 -2.12
N ILE A 33 -7.33 31.81 -3.02
CA ILE A 33 -6.89 30.42 -2.91
C ILE A 33 -5.69 30.39 -1.94
N ARG A 34 -5.89 29.94 -0.71
CA ARG A 34 -4.83 29.89 0.32
C ARG A 34 -4.48 28.48 0.75
N SER A 35 -5.28 27.50 0.34
CA SER A 35 -5.09 26.08 0.62
C SER A 35 -5.47 25.24 -0.59
N HIS A 36 -5.01 24.00 -0.60
CA HIS A 36 -5.43 23.01 -1.60
C HIS A 36 -6.95 22.80 -1.61
N GLN A 37 -7.60 22.86 -0.44
CA GLN A 37 -9.05 22.73 -0.33
C GLN A 37 -9.79 23.90 -0.98
N ASP A 38 -9.26 25.13 -0.88
CA ASP A 38 -9.88 26.28 -1.55
C ASP A 38 -9.90 26.10 -3.08
N LEU A 39 -8.88 25.43 -3.63
CA LEU A 39 -8.82 25.09 -5.05
C LEU A 39 -9.86 24.01 -5.39
N LEU A 40 -9.90 22.90 -4.63
CA LEU A 40 -10.84 21.79 -4.85
C LEU A 40 -12.31 22.21 -4.73
N ASP A 41 -12.63 23.06 -3.74
CA ASP A 41 -14.02 23.49 -3.48
C ASP A 41 -14.59 24.39 -4.59
N ASN A 42 -13.72 25.05 -5.37
CA ASN A 42 -14.15 26.12 -6.27
C ASN A 42 -13.76 25.89 -7.73
N LEU A 43 -12.69 25.17 -8.04
CA LEU A 43 -12.22 25.05 -9.42
C LEU A 43 -13.05 24.05 -10.22
N THR A 44 -13.60 24.50 -11.35
CA THR A 44 -14.21 23.63 -12.36
C THR A 44 -13.86 24.15 -13.75
N VAL A 45 -14.14 23.37 -14.80
CA VAL A 45 -13.92 23.80 -16.20
C VAL A 45 -14.63 25.13 -16.50
N GLU A 46 -15.83 25.33 -15.93
CA GLU A 46 -16.62 26.55 -16.09
C GLU A 46 -16.28 27.65 -15.08
N ASN A 47 -15.63 27.30 -13.96
CA ASN A 47 -15.23 28.23 -12.91
C ASN A 47 -13.71 28.27 -12.76
N ARG A 48 -13.10 29.13 -13.57
CA ARG A 48 -11.65 29.23 -13.76
C ARG A 48 -11.01 30.17 -12.73
N VAL A 49 -9.69 30.05 -12.56
CA VAL A 49 -8.91 31.02 -11.78
C VAL A 49 -8.95 32.37 -12.49
N LEU A 50 -9.15 33.45 -11.74
CA LEU A 50 -9.30 34.80 -12.26
C LEU A 50 -7.93 35.37 -12.71
N PRO A 51 -7.94 36.29 -13.70
CA PRO A 51 -6.73 36.91 -14.21
C PRO A 51 -6.10 37.80 -13.15
N VAL A 52 -4.79 37.88 -13.22
CA VAL A 52 -4.01 38.81 -12.41
C VAL A 52 -4.05 40.21 -13.02
N ALA A 53 -3.92 41.24 -12.18
CA ALA A 53 -3.88 42.61 -12.64
C ALA A 53 -2.58 42.89 -13.42
N GLN A 54 -2.67 43.63 -14.52
CA GLN A 54 -1.53 44.06 -15.33
C GLN A 54 -1.12 45.50 -14.98
N TRP A 55 0.13 45.87 -15.23
CA TRP A 55 0.49 47.29 -15.25
C TRP A 55 -0.06 47.95 -16.51
N VAL A 56 -0.41 49.24 -16.41
CA VAL A 56 -0.66 50.06 -17.58
C VAL A 56 0.67 50.46 -18.24
N ALA A 57 0.68 50.66 -19.56
CA ALA A 57 1.92 50.95 -20.31
C ALA A 57 2.56 52.32 -20.01
N GLY A 58 1.88 53.21 -19.26
CA GLY A 58 2.40 54.52 -18.88
C GLY A 58 3.03 54.53 -17.49
N THR A 59 3.85 55.54 -17.22
CA THR A 59 4.45 55.85 -15.92
C THR A 59 3.43 56.46 -14.96
N VAL A 60 2.42 55.67 -14.61
CA VAL A 60 1.33 56.11 -13.72
C VAL A 60 1.13 55.14 -12.56
N LEU A 61 0.63 55.70 -11.46
CA LEU A 61 0.19 55.00 -10.26
C LEU A 61 -1.28 54.57 -10.38
N PRO A 62 -1.80 53.75 -9.46
CA PRO A 62 -3.20 53.33 -9.45
C PRO A 62 -4.22 54.49 -9.42
N SER A 63 -3.83 55.65 -8.88
CA SER A 63 -4.63 56.89 -8.91
C SER A 63 -4.62 57.63 -10.26
N ASN A 64 -3.93 57.09 -11.26
CA ASN A 64 -3.66 57.71 -12.57
C ASN A 64 -2.76 58.97 -12.50
N ALA A 65 -2.14 59.23 -11.35
CA ALA A 65 -1.07 60.21 -11.20
C ALA A 65 0.24 59.68 -11.81
N GLN A 66 1.16 60.56 -12.20
CA GLN A 66 2.48 60.12 -12.66
C GLN A 66 3.28 59.49 -11.51
N GLY A 67 4.03 58.43 -11.80
CA GLY A 67 4.89 57.76 -10.83
C GLY A 67 5.55 56.49 -11.39
N ASN A 68 6.53 55.98 -10.66
CA ASN A 68 7.21 54.72 -11.00
C ASN A 68 6.28 53.52 -10.89
N HIS A 69 6.49 52.54 -11.76
CA HIS A 69 5.97 51.20 -11.53
C HIS A 69 6.63 50.59 -10.30
N PHE A 70 5.84 49.79 -9.59
CA PHE A 70 6.30 49.09 -8.39
C PHE A 70 5.59 47.75 -8.26
N ILE A 71 6.18 46.90 -7.41
CA ILE A 71 5.59 45.64 -6.96
C ILE A 71 5.92 45.47 -5.48
N TYR A 72 5.00 44.93 -4.70
CA TYR A 72 5.22 44.71 -3.28
C TYR A 72 4.68 43.37 -2.82
N ALA A 73 5.26 42.88 -1.73
CA ALA A 73 4.78 41.70 -1.02
C ALA A 73 4.56 42.05 0.46
N ARG A 74 3.40 41.65 0.98
CA ARG A 74 2.98 41.88 2.36
C ARG A 74 2.79 40.56 3.09
N PHE A 75 3.20 40.52 4.34
CA PHE A 75 3.17 39.33 5.18
C PHE A 75 2.38 39.54 6.46
N ASP A 76 1.97 38.46 7.12
CA ASP A 76 1.22 38.49 8.38
C ASP A 76 2.05 39.01 9.57
N GLN A 77 3.37 39.09 9.41
CA GLN A 77 4.33 39.41 10.45
C GLN A 77 5.44 40.36 9.95
N PRO A 78 6.03 41.19 10.82
CA PRO A 78 7.19 42.02 10.48
C PRO A 78 8.36 41.20 9.92
N ILE A 79 8.96 41.68 8.83
CA ILE A 79 10.08 41.04 8.15
C ILE A 79 11.38 41.36 8.88
N ASP A 80 12.24 40.35 9.07
CA ASP A 80 13.63 40.56 9.43
C ASP A 80 14.38 41.10 8.21
N ILE A 81 14.84 42.36 8.28
CA ILE A 81 15.50 43.04 7.16
C ILE A 81 16.70 42.25 6.62
N GLY A 82 17.46 41.59 7.48
CA GLY A 82 18.63 40.81 7.08
C GLY A 82 18.29 39.51 6.35
N SER A 83 17.00 39.13 6.30
CA SER A 83 16.55 38.01 5.47
C SER A 83 16.28 38.41 4.03
N VAL A 84 16.00 39.68 3.75
CA VAL A 84 15.53 40.16 2.43
C VAL A 84 16.45 41.20 1.78
N LEU A 85 17.13 42.04 2.57
CA LEU A 85 18.03 43.08 2.07
C LEU A 85 19.48 42.87 2.57
N ASP A 86 20.44 43.02 1.66
CA ASP A 86 21.88 42.91 1.94
C ASP A 86 22.52 44.32 1.91
N PRO A 87 23.20 44.74 3.00
CA PRO A 87 23.87 46.03 3.06
C PRO A 87 25.16 46.12 2.22
N SER A 88 25.64 45.02 1.62
CA SER A 88 26.87 45.04 0.82
C SER A 88 26.72 45.87 -0.46
N PRO A 89 27.73 46.66 -0.87
CA PRO A 89 27.67 47.40 -2.14
C PRO A 89 27.48 46.51 -3.36
N ALA A 90 27.93 45.25 -3.30
CA ALA A 90 27.75 44.28 -4.38
C ALA A 90 26.28 43.88 -4.57
N ALA A 91 25.46 43.87 -3.51
CA ALA A 91 24.04 43.53 -3.58
C ALA A 91 23.21 44.56 -4.35
N GLN A 92 23.69 45.79 -4.53
CA GLN A 92 23.00 46.82 -5.32
C GLN A 92 22.84 46.44 -6.79
N ALA A 93 23.71 45.57 -7.32
CA ALA A 93 23.55 45.00 -8.66
C ALA A 93 22.28 44.14 -8.79
N ASN A 94 21.75 43.63 -7.67
CA ASN A 94 20.49 42.90 -7.57
C ASN A 94 19.44 43.71 -6.79
N SER A 95 19.51 45.04 -6.91
CA SER A 95 18.53 45.97 -6.30
C SER A 95 18.46 45.90 -4.76
N GLY A 96 19.55 45.43 -4.13
CA GLY A 96 19.71 45.32 -2.68
C GLY A 96 19.17 44.03 -2.07
N PHE A 97 18.65 43.09 -2.85
CA PHE A 97 18.11 41.83 -2.33
C PHE A 97 19.19 40.82 -1.92
N THR A 98 18.90 40.01 -0.89
CA THR A 98 19.72 38.85 -0.46
C THR A 98 19.61 37.65 -1.40
N GLY A 99 18.63 37.65 -2.31
CA GLY A 99 18.21 36.49 -3.11
C GLY A 99 17.03 35.72 -2.51
N ALA A 100 16.62 36.00 -1.27
CA ALA A 100 15.38 35.43 -0.71
C ALA A 100 14.13 35.93 -1.46
N ILE A 101 14.22 37.14 -2.01
CA ILE A 101 13.27 37.75 -2.94
C ILE A 101 14.05 38.19 -4.18
N THR A 102 13.51 37.96 -5.36
CA THR A 102 14.08 38.47 -6.62
C THR A 102 12.99 39.07 -7.50
N VAL A 103 13.35 40.09 -8.28
CA VAL A 103 12.47 40.70 -9.28
C VAL A 103 13.15 40.64 -10.64
N THR A 104 12.55 39.94 -11.59
CA THR A 104 13.15 39.67 -12.91
C THR A 104 12.15 39.90 -14.05
N ALA A 105 12.68 40.20 -15.23
CA ALA A 105 11.94 40.20 -16.48
C ALA A 105 12.32 38.93 -17.26
N LEU A 106 11.33 38.11 -17.59
CA LEU A 106 11.48 36.87 -18.34
C LEU A 106 10.91 37.04 -19.74
N ASP A 107 11.71 36.74 -20.76
CA ASP A 107 11.21 36.54 -22.13
C ASP A 107 10.69 35.09 -22.26
N PRO A 108 9.38 34.87 -22.49
CA PRO A 108 8.79 33.54 -22.53
C PRO A 108 9.26 32.70 -23.73
N PHE A 109 9.76 33.32 -24.81
CA PHE A 109 10.20 32.59 -26.01
C PHE A 109 11.64 32.10 -25.92
N SER A 110 12.54 32.94 -25.39
CA SER A 110 13.96 32.59 -25.22
C SER A 110 14.26 31.92 -23.88
N GLY A 111 13.40 32.10 -22.87
CA GLY A 111 13.65 31.68 -21.49
C GLY A 111 14.69 32.55 -20.76
N GLU A 112 15.13 33.66 -21.38
CA GLU A 112 16.11 34.56 -20.79
C GLU A 112 15.47 35.35 -19.63
N SER A 113 16.05 35.23 -18.44
CA SER A 113 15.64 35.98 -17.25
C SER A 113 16.69 37.04 -16.91
N THR A 114 16.26 38.29 -16.89
CA THR A 114 17.12 39.45 -16.59
C THR A 114 16.69 40.09 -15.29
N ALA A 115 17.66 40.45 -14.44
CA ALA A 115 17.37 41.22 -13.22
C ALA A 115 16.88 42.61 -13.60
N ILE A 116 15.82 43.08 -12.94
CA ILE A 116 15.30 44.43 -13.16
C ILE A 116 16.05 45.38 -12.23
N THR A 117 16.67 46.41 -12.81
CA THR A 117 17.28 47.48 -12.05
C THR A 117 16.21 48.27 -11.31
N GLY A 118 16.36 48.35 -10.00
CA GLY A 118 15.43 49.10 -9.17
C GLY A 118 15.90 49.20 -7.74
N ARG A 119 14.98 49.56 -6.85
CA ARG A 119 15.26 49.80 -5.45
C ARG A 119 14.25 49.12 -4.55
N ALA A 120 14.75 48.31 -3.62
CA ALA A 120 13.95 47.64 -2.62
C ALA A 120 13.86 48.48 -1.32
N PHE A 121 12.67 48.53 -0.74
CA PHE A 121 12.34 49.26 0.48
C PHE A 121 11.63 48.36 1.47
N LEU A 122 12.07 48.39 2.73
CA LEU A 122 11.34 47.80 3.85
C LEU A 122 11.02 48.92 4.84
N ASN A 123 9.74 49.10 5.16
CA ASN A 123 9.28 50.16 6.05
C ASN A 123 9.78 51.56 5.64
N GLY A 124 9.79 51.86 4.33
CA GLY A 124 10.28 53.12 3.76
C GLY A 124 11.80 53.33 3.83
N ALA A 125 12.56 52.33 4.27
CA ALA A 125 14.02 52.38 4.34
C ALA A 125 14.70 51.47 3.31
N THR A 126 15.88 51.88 2.88
CA THR A 126 16.73 51.15 1.91
C THR A 126 18.20 51.35 2.25
N TYR A 127 19.08 50.45 1.78
CA TYR A 127 20.52 50.59 1.95
C TYR A 127 21.08 51.48 0.84
N SER A 128 21.64 52.64 1.20
CA SER A 128 22.17 53.62 0.24
C SER A 128 23.20 54.55 0.88
N GLY A 129 23.90 55.35 0.08
CA GLY A 129 24.92 56.30 0.52
C GLY A 129 26.35 55.75 0.48
N THR A 130 27.26 56.35 1.25
CA THR A 130 28.68 55.96 1.26
C THR A 130 28.92 54.81 2.24
N PRO A 131 29.61 53.71 1.88
CA PRO A 131 29.88 52.59 2.79
C PRO A 131 30.67 53.00 4.05
N GLN A 132 30.26 52.52 5.24
CA GLN A 132 30.75 53.04 6.53
C GLN A 132 31.59 52.05 7.38
N SER A 133 31.71 50.77 6.99
CA SER A 133 32.33 49.70 7.81
C SER A 133 33.43 48.88 7.08
N SER A 134 34.01 47.88 7.77
CA SER A 134 34.94 46.89 7.19
C SER A 134 34.54 45.47 7.64
N PRO A 135 34.03 44.60 6.73
CA PRO A 135 33.82 44.83 5.30
C PRO A 135 32.86 46.00 5.01
N PRO A 136 32.96 46.68 3.84
CA PRO A 136 32.16 47.85 3.52
C PRO A 136 30.68 47.52 3.41
N GLU A 137 29.86 48.17 4.24
CA GLU A 137 28.40 48.09 4.24
C GLU A 137 27.79 49.49 4.04
N LEU A 138 26.73 49.56 3.23
CA LEU A 138 25.90 50.74 3.03
C LEU A 138 25.04 50.98 4.27
N PRO A 139 24.89 52.24 4.75
CA PRO A 139 24.00 52.53 5.86
C PRO A 139 22.53 52.38 5.44
N LEU A 140 21.69 51.93 6.38
CA LEU A 140 20.24 51.91 6.19
C LEU A 140 19.71 53.34 6.35
N GLN A 141 19.10 53.88 5.30
CA GLN A 141 18.53 55.22 5.29
C GLN A 141 17.01 55.13 5.13
N THR A 142 16.27 55.89 5.96
CA THR A 142 14.82 56.04 5.79
C THR A 142 14.55 57.15 4.79
N TRP A 143 14.06 56.78 3.61
CA TRP A 143 13.79 57.73 2.52
C TRP A 143 12.33 58.16 2.49
N VAL A 144 11.44 57.35 3.06
CA VAL A 144 10.00 57.58 3.06
C VAL A 144 9.42 57.28 4.43
N THR A 145 8.57 58.17 4.95
CA THR A 145 7.77 57.94 6.16
C THR A 145 6.29 58.16 5.87
N LEU A 146 5.44 57.95 6.86
CA LEU A 146 4.02 58.32 6.78
C LEU A 146 3.80 59.64 7.52
N ASP A 147 3.08 60.57 6.90
CA ASP A 147 2.66 61.80 7.55
C ASP A 147 1.53 61.56 8.58
N GLY A 148 1.08 62.63 9.25
CA GLY A 148 0.01 62.56 10.25
C GLY A 148 -1.36 62.10 9.75
N THR A 149 -1.52 61.94 8.43
CA THR A 149 -2.73 61.42 7.77
C THR A 149 -2.53 59.99 7.23
N GLY A 150 -1.32 59.43 7.37
CA GLY A 150 -0.96 58.11 6.86
C GLY A 150 -0.50 58.12 5.41
N LYS A 151 -0.28 59.28 4.79
CA LYS A 151 0.22 59.38 3.41
C LYS A 151 1.75 59.22 3.39
N PRO A 152 2.32 58.44 2.45
CA PRO A 152 3.77 58.41 2.24
C PRO A 152 4.33 59.81 1.90
N VAL A 153 5.42 60.20 2.55
CA VAL A 153 6.15 61.45 2.31
C VAL A 153 7.64 61.17 2.22
N ALA A 154 8.33 61.81 1.26
CA ALA A 154 9.77 61.71 1.11
C ALA A 154 10.48 62.51 2.21
N GLU A 155 11.48 61.90 2.83
CA GLU A 155 12.32 62.55 3.85
C GLU A 155 13.52 63.27 3.25
N ASP A 156 13.99 64.30 3.95
CA ASP A 156 15.27 64.94 3.67
C ASP A 156 16.42 64.06 4.20
N VAL A 157 17.21 63.53 3.27
CA VAL A 157 18.40 62.72 3.52
C VAL A 157 19.60 63.46 2.99
N GLU A 158 20.39 64.05 3.89
CA GLU A 158 21.62 64.78 3.58
C GLU A 158 21.43 65.99 2.63
N GLY A 159 20.26 66.62 2.64
CA GLY A 159 19.94 67.82 1.83
C GLY A 159 19.23 67.52 0.52
N GLU A 160 19.00 66.24 0.22
CA GLU A 160 18.24 65.76 -0.94
C GLU A 160 16.99 64.98 -0.48
N THR A 161 16.00 64.86 -1.34
CA THR A 161 14.78 64.08 -1.06
C THR A 161 14.70 62.85 -1.97
N PRO A 162 15.56 61.83 -1.75
CA PRO A 162 15.70 60.69 -2.66
C PRO A 162 14.45 59.78 -2.69
N GLY A 163 13.55 59.92 -1.71
CA GLY A 163 12.25 59.24 -1.70
C GLY A 163 11.20 59.84 -2.66
N LEU A 164 11.48 60.97 -3.32
CA LEU A 164 10.56 61.52 -4.34
C LEU A 164 10.45 60.54 -5.52
N GLY A 165 9.22 60.17 -5.84
CA GLY A 165 8.91 59.13 -6.83
C GLY A 165 8.71 57.73 -6.28
N PHE A 166 8.90 57.52 -4.96
CA PHE A 166 8.33 56.35 -4.29
C PHE A 166 6.79 56.38 -4.39
N PRO A 167 6.11 55.24 -4.64
CA PRO A 167 4.66 55.20 -4.79
C PRO A 167 3.91 55.81 -3.60
N GLY A 168 3.07 56.82 -3.87
CA GLY A 168 2.26 57.53 -2.87
C GLY A 168 2.81 58.89 -2.40
N THR A 169 4.08 59.20 -2.67
CA THR A 169 4.69 60.48 -2.26
C THR A 169 4.13 61.67 -3.04
N GLU A 170 4.09 61.57 -4.37
CA GLU A 170 3.63 62.61 -5.30
C GLU A 170 2.22 62.37 -5.87
N GLY A 171 1.71 61.14 -5.74
CA GLY A 171 0.36 60.75 -6.14
C GLY A 171 -0.21 59.70 -5.20
N ASP A 172 -1.00 60.13 -4.22
CA ASP A 172 -1.60 59.24 -3.23
C ASP A 172 -2.67 58.34 -3.87
N PHE A 173 -2.85 57.14 -3.31
CA PHE A 173 -3.85 56.16 -3.73
C PHE A 173 -4.24 55.26 -2.56
N GLU A 174 -5.38 54.58 -2.69
CA GLU A 174 -5.85 53.67 -1.65
C GLU A 174 -4.85 52.53 -1.41
N GLY A 175 -4.38 52.39 -0.16
CA GLY A 175 -3.38 51.39 0.22
C GLY A 175 -1.92 51.85 0.14
N SER A 176 -1.63 53.08 -0.29
CA SER A 176 -0.27 53.66 -0.32
C SER A 176 0.42 53.62 1.06
N ASN A 177 -0.36 53.78 2.13
CA ASN A 177 0.09 53.71 3.52
C ASN A 177 0.66 52.33 3.91
N MET A 178 0.20 51.25 3.26
CA MET A 178 0.65 49.89 3.56
C MET A 178 2.03 49.57 2.96
N LEU A 179 2.52 50.41 2.05
CA LEU A 179 3.85 50.29 1.44
C LEU A 179 4.97 50.70 2.43
N VAL A 180 4.63 51.44 3.48
CA VAL A 180 5.56 51.93 4.51
C VAL A 180 5.21 51.26 5.84
N THR A 181 5.36 49.94 5.90
CA THR A 181 5.15 49.13 7.10
C THR A 181 6.26 48.09 7.27
N PRO A 182 6.50 47.57 8.50
CA PRO A 182 7.57 46.61 8.74
C PRO A 182 7.29 45.20 8.21
N ASN A 183 6.09 44.93 7.70
CA ASN A 183 5.68 43.66 7.10
C ASN A 183 5.50 43.73 5.58
N THR A 184 5.91 44.83 4.94
CA THR A 184 5.79 45.03 3.49
C THR A 184 7.16 45.34 2.89
N ILE A 185 7.56 44.55 1.89
CA ILE A 185 8.73 44.82 1.05
C ILE A 185 8.23 45.36 -0.29
N VAL A 186 8.80 46.49 -0.73
CA VAL A 186 8.39 47.19 -1.95
C VAL A 186 9.60 47.27 -2.86
N PHE A 187 9.42 46.92 -4.13
CA PHE A 187 10.40 47.14 -5.19
C PHE A 187 9.86 48.21 -6.14
N VAL A 188 10.65 49.25 -6.36
CA VAL A 188 10.34 50.35 -7.28
C VAL A 188 11.35 50.31 -8.42
N VAL A 189 10.89 50.44 -9.66
CA VAL A 189 11.80 50.53 -10.83
C VAL A 189 12.64 51.80 -10.70
N ASP A 190 13.95 51.67 -10.91
CA ASP A 190 14.94 52.75 -10.74
C ASP A 190 16.19 52.42 -11.57
N SER A 191 16.15 52.71 -12.87
CA SER A 191 17.21 52.35 -13.83
C SER A 191 18.33 53.38 -13.92
N ASP A 192 18.06 54.63 -13.53
CA ASP A 192 18.99 55.74 -13.55
C ASP A 192 19.45 56.24 -12.17
N ASP A 193 19.12 55.50 -11.11
CA ASP A 193 19.46 55.82 -9.70
C ASP A 193 18.78 57.12 -9.22
N ASN A 194 17.64 57.47 -9.83
CA ASN A 194 16.83 58.64 -9.52
C ASN A 194 15.33 58.32 -9.61
N LEU A 195 14.70 58.09 -8.46
CA LEU A 195 13.26 57.81 -8.40
C LEU A 195 12.36 58.95 -8.93
N SER A 196 12.85 60.19 -9.03
CA SER A 196 12.03 61.30 -9.55
C SER A 196 11.85 61.28 -11.07
N THR A 197 12.63 60.46 -11.79
CA THR A 197 12.47 60.18 -13.22
C THR A 197 11.61 58.94 -13.37
N TYR A 198 10.29 59.11 -13.50
CA TYR A 198 9.36 57.98 -13.46
C TYR A 198 9.60 56.96 -14.58
N GLU A 199 9.63 55.68 -14.22
CA GLU A 199 9.95 54.55 -15.07
C GLU A 199 8.88 53.45 -15.01
N THR A 200 8.87 52.59 -16.03
CA THR A 200 8.01 51.41 -16.11
C THR A 200 8.84 50.14 -16.09
N PHE A 201 8.23 49.02 -15.69
CA PHE A 201 8.78 47.71 -16.02
C PHE A 201 8.91 47.53 -17.56
N PRO A 202 9.81 46.66 -18.04
CA PRO A 202 9.96 46.43 -19.48
C PRO A 202 8.70 45.79 -20.08
N THR A 203 8.26 46.30 -21.24
CA THR A 203 7.13 45.74 -21.99
C THR A 203 7.54 44.48 -22.77
N GLY A 204 6.60 43.56 -22.99
CA GLY A 204 6.83 42.35 -23.79
C GLY A 204 7.53 41.21 -23.04
N ASN A 205 7.73 41.36 -21.73
CA ASN A 205 8.29 40.34 -20.84
C ASN A 205 7.32 40.04 -19.71
N GLN A 206 7.43 38.83 -19.14
CA GLN A 206 6.77 38.46 -17.88
C GLN A 206 7.58 39.03 -16.70
N ILE A 207 6.98 39.91 -15.91
CA ILE A 207 7.62 40.49 -14.73
C ILE A 207 7.32 39.59 -13.54
N ARG A 208 8.37 39.05 -12.94
CA ARG A 208 8.28 38.03 -11.89
C ARG A 208 8.84 38.57 -10.59
N ILE A 209 8.10 38.39 -9.50
CA ILE A 209 8.61 38.50 -8.13
C ILE A 209 8.59 37.10 -7.50
N ASN A 210 9.78 36.52 -7.32
CA ASN A 210 9.93 35.23 -6.65
C ASN A 210 10.22 35.45 -5.16
N ILE A 211 9.48 34.76 -4.30
CA ILE A 211 9.60 34.83 -2.84
C ILE A 211 9.86 33.42 -2.33
N SER A 212 11.06 33.18 -1.78
CA SER A 212 11.45 31.88 -1.25
C SER A 212 11.12 31.72 0.24
N THR A 213 11.18 30.48 0.74
CA THR A 213 11.00 30.17 2.17
C THR A 213 12.13 30.71 3.07
N ALA A 214 13.17 31.32 2.48
CA ALA A 214 14.26 31.97 3.22
C ALA A 214 13.85 33.33 3.84
N VAL A 215 12.73 33.92 3.40
CA VAL A 215 12.16 35.11 4.06
C VAL A 215 11.79 34.76 5.50
N ARG A 216 12.21 35.60 6.44
CA ARG A 216 12.07 35.34 7.87
C ARG A 216 11.43 36.53 8.58
N ALA A 217 10.58 36.25 9.56
CA ALA A 217 10.02 37.26 10.44
C ALA A 217 11.02 37.65 11.54
N VAL A 218 10.84 38.84 12.13
CA VAL A 218 11.67 39.34 13.25
C VAL A 218 11.72 38.38 14.45
N ASN A 219 10.68 37.55 14.63
CA ASN A 219 10.62 36.53 15.69
C ASN A 219 11.33 35.20 15.34
N GLY A 220 12.03 35.14 14.19
CA GLY A 220 12.79 33.98 13.73
C GLY A 220 12.00 32.94 12.93
N LYS A 221 10.68 33.13 12.73
CA LYS A 221 9.87 32.19 11.94
C LYS A 221 10.08 32.39 10.43
N ASN A 222 10.41 31.32 9.72
CA ASN A 222 10.47 31.33 8.27
C ASN A 222 9.07 31.41 7.64
N LEU A 223 9.05 31.77 6.36
CA LEU A 223 7.87 31.75 5.50
C LEU A 223 7.41 30.30 5.25
N VAL A 224 6.10 30.04 5.35
CA VAL A 224 5.54 28.68 5.24
C VAL A 224 5.62 28.12 3.82
N ALA A 225 5.38 28.94 2.80
CA ALA A 225 5.38 28.54 1.40
C ALA A 225 5.99 29.63 0.52
N SER A 226 6.70 29.23 -0.54
CA SER A 226 7.20 30.16 -1.56
C SER A 226 6.05 30.74 -2.38
N ALA A 227 6.27 31.83 -3.10
CA ALA A 227 5.28 32.40 -4.01
C ALA A 227 5.92 33.02 -5.24
N LEU A 228 5.14 33.07 -6.31
CA LEU A 228 5.49 33.77 -7.53
C LEU A 228 4.37 34.73 -7.92
N GLY A 229 4.65 36.04 -7.80
CA GLY A 229 3.82 37.06 -8.45
C GLY A 229 4.29 37.24 -9.89
N CYS A 230 3.38 37.19 -10.86
CA CYS A 230 3.67 37.40 -12.27
C CYS A 230 2.66 38.37 -12.87
N ALA A 231 3.11 39.29 -13.71
CA ALA A 231 2.24 40.16 -14.52
C ALA A 231 3.03 40.78 -15.69
N THR A 232 2.30 41.38 -16.63
CA THR A 232 2.85 42.07 -17.80
C THR A 232 2.56 43.57 -17.76
N VAL A 233 3.34 44.33 -18.53
CA VAL A 233 3.07 45.75 -18.80
C VAL A 233 2.24 45.86 -20.08
N GLY A 234 1.01 46.34 -19.93
CA GLY A 234 0.01 46.33 -20.98
C GLY A 234 -0.80 45.03 -21.00
N ALA A 235 -1.55 44.83 -22.09
CA ALA A 235 -2.32 43.61 -22.28
C ALA A 235 -1.41 42.39 -22.35
N ASP A 236 -1.78 41.33 -21.65
CA ASP A 236 -1.06 40.06 -21.70
C ASP A 236 -1.34 39.30 -22.99
N THR A 237 -0.38 39.40 -23.92
CA THR A 237 -0.38 38.67 -25.19
C THR A 237 0.74 37.62 -25.24
N LEU A 238 1.41 37.37 -24.11
CA LEU A 238 2.48 36.41 -24.03
C LEU A 238 1.89 35.01 -23.86
N THR A 239 2.45 34.02 -24.54
CA THR A 239 1.98 32.65 -24.45
C THR A 239 2.73 31.92 -23.33
N PRO A 240 2.05 31.12 -22.50
CA PRO A 240 2.73 30.31 -21.49
C PRO A 240 3.53 29.21 -22.17
N GLU A 241 4.81 29.12 -21.88
CA GLU A 241 5.70 28.05 -22.33
C GLU A 241 6.31 27.30 -21.15
N VAL A 242 6.69 26.03 -21.36
CA VAL A 242 7.57 25.33 -20.42
C VAL A 242 8.90 26.06 -20.40
N MET A 243 9.36 26.42 -19.20
CA MET A 243 10.59 27.17 -19.00
C MET A 243 11.77 26.40 -19.60
N ARG A 244 12.78 27.13 -20.09
CA ARG A 244 13.98 26.54 -20.71
C ARG A 244 15.24 27.01 -19.98
N THR A 245 16.23 26.14 -19.93
CA THR A 245 17.57 26.52 -19.48
C THR A 245 18.17 27.57 -20.45
N PRO A 246 18.87 28.60 -19.95
CA PRO A 246 19.51 29.58 -20.82
C PRO A 246 20.48 28.93 -21.82
N PRO A 247 20.79 29.59 -22.96
CA PRO A 247 21.78 29.09 -23.91
C PRO A 247 23.12 28.72 -23.23
N PRO A 248 23.82 27.67 -23.68
CA PRO A 248 23.63 26.96 -24.97
C PRO A 248 22.74 25.71 -24.93
N SER A 249 22.31 25.22 -23.76
CA SER A 249 21.59 23.94 -23.66
C SER A 249 20.15 24.00 -24.14
N ASN A 250 19.40 25.05 -23.78
CA ASN A 250 18.00 25.28 -24.18
C ASN A 250 17.04 24.09 -23.91
N ASN A 251 17.38 23.26 -22.92
CA ASN A 251 16.56 22.12 -22.48
C ASN A 251 15.33 22.63 -21.71
N PRO A 252 14.16 21.98 -21.86
CA PRO A 252 13.00 22.27 -21.03
C PRO A 252 13.30 21.96 -19.56
N VAL A 253 12.82 22.82 -18.65
CA VAL A 253 12.96 22.70 -17.20
C VAL A 253 11.87 21.76 -16.69
N ILE A 254 12.12 20.47 -16.90
CA ILE A 254 11.32 19.36 -16.42
C ILE A 254 12.27 18.45 -15.64
N THR A 255 11.94 18.18 -14.37
CA THR A 255 12.80 17.41 -13.46
C THR A 255 12.00 16.25 -12.86
N PRO A 256 12.44 14.99 -13.00
CA PRO A 256 13.59 14.53 -13.77
C PRO A 256 13.42 14.73 -15.29
N GLY A 257 14.54 14.81 -16.01
CA GLY A 257 14.56 15.02 -17.45
C GLY A 257 15.98 15.17 -18.00
N ALA A 258 16.09 15.53 -19.26
CA ALA A 258 17.33 15.79 -19.99
C ALA A 258 18.29 14.58 -20.03
N GLY A 259 17.73 13.37 -20.07
CA GLY A 259 18.50 12.12 -20.08
C GLY A 259 19.08 11.74 -18.73
N ALA A 260 18.48 12.19 -17.63
CA ALA A 260 18.83 11.72 -16.30
C ALA A 260 18.70 10.18 -16.24
N THR A 261 19.63 9.53 -15.55
CA THR A 261 19.65 8.07 -15.37
C THR A 261 19.62 7.75 -13.88
N ASP A 262 19.25 6.52 -13.53
CA ASP A 262 19.18 6.06 -12.14
C ASP A 262 18.23 6.90 -11.28
N VAL A 263 17.13 7.33 -11.89
CA VAL A 263 16.09 8.11 -11.22
C VAL A 263 15.22 7.17 -10.39
N ASP A 264 14.97 7.52 -9.13
CA ASP A 264 14.06 6.77 -8.26
C ASP A 264 12.70 6.57 -8.97
N PRO A 265 12.25 5.31 -9.20
CA PRO A 265 11.00 5.03 -9.91
C PRO A 265 9.74 5.52 -9.18
N THR A 266 9.85 5.97 -7.93
CA THR A 266 8.77 6.58 -7.12
C THR A 266 8.73 8.11 -7.23
N THR A 267 9.62 8.73 -8.00
CA THR A 267 9.68 10.19 -8.11
C THR A 267 8.48 10.77 -8.88
N MET A 268 8.08 11.97 -8.48
CA MET A 268 7.20 12.84 -9.26
C MET A 268 7.99 13.57 -10.37
N VAL A 269 7.27 14.07 -11.37
CA VAL A 269 7.83 14.91 -12.44
C VAL A 269 7.41 16.35 -12.21
N ARG A 270 8.36 17.23 -11.91
CA ARG A 270 8.14 18.67 -11.78
C ARG A 270 8.29 19.38 -13.12
N VAL A 271 7.32 20.21 -13.46
CA VAL A 271 7.31 21.05 -14.67
C VAL A 271 7.25 22.52 -14.26
N GLU A 272 8.20 23.32 -14.75
CA GLU A 272 8.23 24.76 -14.57
C GLU A 272 7.78 25.48 -15.85
N PHE A 273 6.89 26.46 -15.69
CA PHE A 273 6.35 27.29 -16.75
C PHE A 273 6.91 28.72 -16.65
N THR A 274 6.87 29.42 -17.77
CA THR A 274 7.29 30.82 -17.89
C THR A 274 6.37 31.77 -17.11
N GLU A 275 5.13 31.37 -16.84
CA GLU A 275 4.13 32.11 -16.08
C GLU A 275 3.08 31.19 -15.44
N PRO A 276 2.23 31.70 -14.52
CA PRO A 276 1.12 30.95 -13.95
C PRO A 276 0.11 30.44 -15.00
N ILE A 277 -0.27 29.17 -14.91
CA ILE A 277 -1.21 28.52 -15.84
C ILE A 277 -2.55 28.15 -15.17
N GLN A 278 -3.58 27.94 -15.99
CA GLN A 278 -4.89 27.48 -15.57
C GLN A 278 -4.84 25.98 -15.20
N PRO A 279 -5.05 25.60 -13.92
CA PRO A 279 -4.72 24.25 -13.45
C PRO A 279 -5.40 23.10 -14.22
N LEU A 280 -6.71 23.21 -14.50
CA LEU A 280 -7.45 22.14 -15.19
C LEU A 280 -7.09 21.98 -16.68
N THR A 281 -6.28 22.87 -17.23
CA THR A 281 -5.71 22.69 -18.58
C THR A 281 -4.48 21.78 -18.57
N LEU A 282 -3.85 21.58 -17.40
CA LEU A 282 -2.72 20.68 -17.22
C LEU A 282 -3.17 19.24 -16.91
N GLY A 283 -4.22 19.05 -16.13
CA GLY A 283 -4.68 17.71 -15.72
C GLY A 283 -5.66 17.75 -14.55
N THR A 284 -5.89 16.58 -13.95
CA THR A 284 -6.76 16.44 -12.78
C THR A 284 -5.99 16.77 -11.51
N ILE A 285 -6.51 17.71 -10.71
CA ILE A 285 -5.92 18.03 -9.39
C ILE A 285 -6.07 16.82 -8.47
N GLU A 286 -5.05 16.54 -7.67
CA GLU A 286 -5.13 15.49 -6.66
C GLU A 286 -6.22 15.79 -5.62
N ASP A 287 -7.35 15.07 -5.69
CA ASP A 287 -8.50 15.26 -4.80
C ASP A 287 -8.86 13.99 -4.02
N GLY A 288 -8.03 12.95 -4.15
CA GLY A 288 -8.35 11.63 -3.65
C GLY A 288 -8.90 10.68 -4.72
N THR A 289 -9.19 11.14 -5.93
CA THR A 289 -9.74 10.30 -7.00
C THR A 289 -8.68 9.87 -8.01
N PRO A 290 -8.83 8.67 -8.60
CA PRO A 290 -7.98 8.16 -9.67
C PRO A 290 -7.82 9.16 -10.81
N PRO A 291 -6.59 9.64 -11.11
CA PRO A 291 -6.40 10.63 -12.15
C PRO A 291 -6.58 10.02 -13.54
N GLY A 292 -7.04 10.84 -14.49
CA GLY A 292 -7.08 10.48 -15.91
C GLY A 292 -5.74 10.70 -16.62
N THR A 293 -5.64 10.24 -17.87
CA THR A 293 -4.58 10.71 -18.75
C THR A 293 -4.84 12.17 -19.13
N SER A 294 -3.82 13.01 -19.02
CA SER A 294 -3.90 14.37 -19.55
C SER A 294 -3.57 14.40 -21.04
N SER A 295 -4.16 15.36 -21.74
CA SER A 295 -3.86 15.64 -23.14
C SER A 295 -2.79 16.72 -23.30
N SER A 296 -2.44 17.48 -22.25
CA SER A 296 -1.45 18.55 -22.31
C SER A 296 -0.02 18.07 -22.13
N ILE A 297 0.23 17.21 -21.15
CA ILE A 297 1.51 16.50 -20.98
C ILE A 297 1.23 15.00 -20.94
N LEU A 298 1.93 14.25 -21.79
CA LEU A 298 1.92 12.79 -21.77
C LEU A 298 3.15 12.31 -20.99
N LEU A 299 2.93 11.52 -19.94
CA LEU A 299 3.96 10.70 -19.33
C LEU A 299 3.91 9.33 -19.98
N GLN A 300 4.94 8.96 -20.75
CA GLN A 300 4.97 7.69 -21.46
C GLN A 300 6.10 6.80 -20.92
N PHE A 301 5.81 5.53 -20.66
CA PHE A 301 6.75 4.58 -20.10
C PHE A 301 6.83 3.31 -20.97
N GLY A 302 7.91 2.54 -20.83
CA GLY A 302 8.13 1.29 -21.55
C GLY A 302 9.15 1.48 -22.67
N PRO A 303 9.33 0.54 -23.61
CA PRO A 303 10.25 0.64 -24.75
C PRO A 303 9.60 1.32 -25.97
N ASP A 304 10.41 1.76 -26.93
CA ASP A 304 9.94 2.57 -28.07
C ASP A 304 8.81 1.88 -28.88
N ALA A 305 8.85 0.55 -28.97
CA ALA A 305 7.86 -0.24 -29.72
C ALA A 305 6.53 -0.47 -28.96
N SER A 306 6.49 -0.20 -27.65
CA SER A 306 5.32 -0.44 -26.81
C SER A 306 5.19 0.58 -25.68
N ARG A 307 5.41 1.87 -26.00
CA ARG A 307 5.18 2.98 -25.07
C ARG A 307 3.73 3.00 -24.61
N VAL A 308 3.54 3.18 -23.32
CA VAL A 308 2.23 3.27 -22.66
C VAL A 308 2.11 4.58 -21.90
N THR A 309 0.94 5.20 -21.92
CA THR A 309 0.69 6.47 -21.23
C THR A 309 0.31 6.22 -19.79
N VAL A 310 1.05 6.82 -18.85
CA VAL A 310 0.82 6.73 -17.40
C VAL A 310 -0.08 7.90 -16.96
N PRO A 311 -1.26 7.63 -16.37
CA PRO A 311 -2.09 8.68 -15.76
C PRO A 311 -1.36 9.36 -14.59
N TYR A 312 -1.68 10.61 -14.30
CA TYR A 312 -1.08 11.36 -13.19
C TYR A 312 -2.02 12.43 -12.64
N GLY A 313 -1.93 12.66 -11.34
CA GLY A 313 -2.53 13.82 -10.68
C GLY A 313 -1.60 15.03 -10.74
N ILE A 314 -2.14 16.23 -10.57
CA ILE A 314 -1.35 17.47 -10.48
C ILE A 314 -1.50 18.12 -9.12
N GLN A 315 -0.40 18.67 -8.62
CA GLN A 315 -0.40 19.56 -7.45
C GLN A 315 0.56 20.73 -7.69
N PRO A 316 0.22 21.96 -7.27
CA PRO A 316 1.14 23.07 -7.39
C PRO A 316 2.26 22.92 -6.35
N ALA A 317 3.50 23.20 -6.72
CA ALA A 317 4.63 23.09 -5.79
C ALA A 317 4.50 24.04 -4.57
N SER A 318 3.76 25.13 -4.76
CA SER A 318 3.23 25.98 -3.70
C SER A 318 1.84 26.46 -4.10
N ILE A 319 0.93 26.58 -3.14
CA ILE A 319 -0.41 27.14 -3.40
C ILE A 319 -0.38 28.60 -3.90
N TYR A 320 0.77 29.26 -3.76
CA TYR A 320 1.02 30.63 -4.22
C TYR A 320 1.91 30.71 -5.49
N ASP A 321 2.12 29.58 -6.17
CA ASP A 321 2.87 29.50 -7.43
C ASP A 321 2.20 28.49 -8.39
N PHE A 322 1.38 29.00 -9.31
CA PHE A 322 0.79 28.20 -10.39
C PHE A 322 1.68 28.13 -11.65
N SER A 323 2.95 28.52 -11.57
CA SER A 323 3.94 28.30 -12.64
C SER A 323 4.77 27.03 -12.42
N THR A 324 4.68 26.39 -11.26
CA THR A 324 5.43 25.17 -10.94
C THR A 324 4.47 24.07 -10.51
N TRP A 325 4.44 22.97 -11.25
CA TRP A 325 3.51 21.86 -10.99
C TRP A 325 4.26 20.54 -10.85
N ASP A 326 3.88 19.77 -9.84
CA ASP A 326 4.28 18.38 -9.69
C ASP A 326 3.22 17.49 -10.32
N LEU A 327 3.65 16.69 -11.30
CA LEU A 327 2.90 15.60 -11.88
C LEU A 327 3.19 14.36 -11.05
N VAL A 328 2.18 13.85 -10.36
CA VAL A 328 2.27 12.68 -9.49
C VAL A 328 1.75 11.48 -10.26
N PRO A 329 2.61 10.56 -10.75
CA PRO A 329 2.17 9.38 -11.46
C PRO A 329 1.18 8.58 -10.61
N ALA A 330 0.10 8.09 -11.23
CA ALA A 330 -0.88 7.24 -10.55
C ALA A 330 -0.25 5.93 -10.04
N PHE A 331 0.87 5.53 -10.66
CA PHE A 331 1.59 4.30 -10.37
C PHE A 331 3.10 4.56 -10.38
N ASN A 332 3.81 3.97 -9.42
CA ASN A 332 5.26 3.93 -9.45
C ASN A 332 5.73 3.23 -10.73
N PHE A 333 6.82 3.71 -11.31
CA PHE A 333 7.41 3.06 -12.47
C PHE A 333 8.05 1.72 -12.03
N PRO A 334 7.89 0.63 -12.80
CA PRO A 334 8.47 -0.68 -12.47
C PRO A 334 10.02 -0.73 -12.33
N GLY A 335 10.73 0.25 -12.89
CA GLY A 335 12.20 0.30 -12.91
C GLY A 335 12.83 -0.53 -14.03
N THR A 336 14.17 -0.52 -14.11
CA THR A 336 14.95 -1.13 -15.21
C THR A 336 14.99 -2.66 -15.21
N GLY A 337 14.71 -3.31 -14.08
CA GLY A 337 15.08 -4.71 -13.87
C GLY A 337 16.62 -4.91 -13.86
N PRO A 338 17.10 -6.16 -13.77
CA PRO A 338 18.53 -6.48 -13.70
C PRO A 338 19.24 -6.39 -15.06
N GLU A 339 20.51 -5.95 -15.06
CA GLU A 339 21.29 -5.55 -16.25
C GLU A 339 21.46 -6.62 -17.34
N PHE A 340 21.37 -7.92 -17.00
CA PHE A 340 21.60 -9.02 -17.94
C PHE A 340 20.36 -9.41 -18.76
N LEU A 341 19.18 -8.94 -18.37
CA LEU A 341 17.95 -9.14 -19.12
C LEU A 341 17.78 -7.98 -20.08
N THR A 342 17.91 -8.25 -21.38
CA THR A 342 17.65 -7.29 -22.45
C THR A 342 16.15 -7.11 -22.68
N CYS A 343 15.42 -6.69 -21.64
CA CYS A 343 14.19 -5.96 -21.85
C CYS A 343 14.50 -4.86 -22.86
N GLY A 344 13.80 -4.79 -23.99
CA GLY A 344 13.75 -3.50 -24.70
C GLY A 344 13.41 -2.45 -23.64
N THR A 345 14.19 -1.37 -23.54
CA THR A 345 14.30 -0.47 -22.38
C THR A 345 12.95 -0.11 -21.72
N PHE A 346 12.50 -0.92 -20.73
CA PHE A 346 11.33 -0.68 -19.89
C PHE A 346 11.70 0.20 -18.68
N ASN A 347 12.53 1.21 -18.91
CA ASN A 347 13.04 2.11 -17.88
C ASN A 347 12.92 3.57 -18.26
N THR A 348 12.72 3.85 -19.53
CA THR A 348 12.61 5.20 -20.06
C THR A 348 11.22 5.76 -19.80
N VAL A 349 11.18 6.95 -19.22
CA VAL A 349 9.99 7.79 -19.11
C VAL A 349 10.18 8.97 -20.05
N ASP A 350 9.34 9.06 -21.07
CA ASP A 350 9.23 10.24 -21.93
C ASP A 350 8.19 11.19 -21.36
N VAL A 351 8.56 12.47 -21.27
CA VAL A 351 7.66 13.56 -20.90
C VAL A 351 7.44 14.40 -22.16
N VAL A 352 6.26 14.24 -22.76
CA VAL A 352 5.91 14.87 -24.04
C VAL A 352 4.86 15.95 -23.80
N VAL A 353 5.21 17.20 -24.08
CA VAL A 353 4.30 18.34 -23.94
C VAL A 353 3.68 18.64 -25.30
N ASN A 354 2.35 18.73 -25.34
CA ASN A 354 1.60 19.04 -26.56
C ASN A 354 1.35 20.55 -26.69
N ALA A 355 1.44 21.07 -27.92
CA ALA A 355 1.11 22.46 -28.22
C ALA A 355 -0.40 22.72 -28.15
N SER A 356 -0.79 23.95 -27.80
CA SER A 356 -2.17 24.46 -27.74
C SER A 356 -3.05 23.76 -26.70
N MET A 357 -2.48 23.31 -25.58
CA MET A 357 -3.21 22.50 -24.59
C MET A 357 -3.36 23.17 -23.22
N PHE A 358 -2.33 23.86 -22.71
CA PHE A 358 -2.43 24.58 -21.43
C PHE A 358 -2.46 26.10 -21.65
N GLU A 359 -3.29 26.77 -20.86
CA GLU A 359 -3.58 28.20 -20.98
C GLU A 359 -3.04 28.99 -19.78
N ASP A 360 -2.67 30.25 -20.00
CA ASP A 360 -2.29 31.20 -18.94
C ASP A 360 -3.53 31.71 -18.16
N LEU A 361 -3.30 32.58 -17.18
CA LEU A 361 -4.39 33.21 -16.42
C LEU A 361 -5.06 34.39 -17.16
N ALA A 362 -4.67 34.75 -18.39
CA ALA A 362 -5.19 35.94 -19.07
C ALA A 362 -6.63 35.77 -19.58
N TRP A 363 -7.33 36.89 -19.77
CA TRP A 363 -8.69 36.93 -20.32
C TRP A 363 -8.69 37.48 -21.75
N ILE A 364 -8.65 36.60 -22.73
CA ILE A 364 -8.79 36.96 -24.15
C ILE A 364 -10.19 36.56 -24.62
N VAL A 365 -10.96 37.55 -25.05
CA VAL A 365 -12.28 37.33 -25.64
C VAL A 365 -12.09 36.88 -27.09
N ASP A 366 -12.48 35.64 -27.40
CA ASP A 366 -12.56 35.14 -28.76
C ASP A 366 -13.57 35.99 -29.55
N PRO A 367 -13.13 36.72 -30.59
CA PRO A 367 -14.01 37.59 -31.36
C PRO A 367 -15.08 36.85 -32.19
N GLY A 368 -14.93 35.53 -32.39
CA GLY A 368 -15.87 34.69 -33.14
C GLY A 368 -16.90 33.95 -32.27
N THR A 369 -16.53 33.55 -31.05
CA THR A 369 -17.41 32.78 -30.14
C THR A 369 -17.85 33.55 -28.90
N GLY A 370 -17.14 34.62 -28.54
CA GLY A 370 -17.35 35.35 -27.28
C GLY A 370 -16.82 34.61 -26.05
N SER A 371 -16.15 33.47 -26.21
CA SER A 371 -15.50 32.73 -25.12
C SER A 371 -14.31 33.52 -24.56
N ILE A 372 -14.04 33.41 -23.26
CA ILE A 372 -12.87 34.01 -22.61
C ILE A 372 -11.85 32.90 -22.34
N ASN A 373 -10.75 32.90 -23.10
CA ASN A 373 -9.67 31.91 -22.97
C ASN A 373 -8.32 32.62 -22.73
N GLY A 374 -7.37 31.92 -22.12
CA GLY A 374 -6.00 32.41 -21.98
C GLY A 374 -5.20 32.24 -23.28
N ASN A 375 -4.00 32.80 -23.34
CA ASN A 375 -3.06 32.38 -24.39
C ASN A 375 -2.66 30.92 -24.13
N ALA A 376 -2.58 30.12 -25.18
CA ALA A 376 -2.15 28.72 -25.08
C ALA A 376 -0.68 28.56 -25.52
N ASN A 377 -0.02 27.55 -24.97
CA ASN A 377 1.36 27.24 -25.34
C ASN A 377 1.52 26.93 -26.84
N THR A 378 2.64 27.35 -27.43
CA THR A 378 2.92 27.14 -28.85
C THR A 378 3.99 26.09 -29.09
N LEU A 379 4.90 25.89 -28.12
CA LEU A 379 5.93 24.88 -28.21
C LEU A 379 5.44 23.53 -27.68
N ALA A 380 6.01 22.47 -28.25
CA ALA A 380 5.81 21.09 -27.82
C ALA A 380 7.16 20.48 -27.38
N PRO A 381 7.76 20.97 -26.28
CA PRO A 381 9.01 20.40 -25.78
C PRO A 381 8.81 18.94 -25.36
N GLN A 382 9.87 18.16 -25.49
CA GLN A 382 9.94 16.80 -24.97
C GLN A 382 11.24 16.61 -24.21
N THR A 383 11.19 15.77 -23.19
CA THR A 383 12.35 15.34 -22.42
C THR A 383 12.19 13.88 -22.04
N TRP A 384 13.24 13.25 -21.55
CA TRP A 384 13.19 11.87 -21.09
C TRP A 384 14.14 11.65 -19.91
N PHE A 385 13.91 10.58 -19.16
CA PHE A 385 14.83 10.07 -18.16
C PHE A 385 14.69 8.55 -18.03
N ASP A 386 15.76 7.91 -17.58
CA ASP A 386 15.78 6.50 -17.25
C ASP A 386 15.66 6.32 -15.72
N THR A 387 14.66 5.54 -15.34
CA THR A 387 14.50 5.05 -13.97
C THR A 387 15.67 4.17 -13.55
N GLY A 388 15.96 4.12 -12.25
CA GLY A 388 16.91 3.21 -11.64
C GLY A 388 16.25 1.92 -11.16
N VAL A 389 16.94 1.21 -10.27
CA VAL A 389 16.38 0.04 -9.57
C VAL A 389 15.39 0.54 -8.51
N GLY A 390 14.12 0.13 -8.63
CA GLY A 390 13.06 0.49 -7.67
C GLY A 390 12.91 -0.49 -6.52
N PRO A 391 11.87 -0.35 -5.67
CA PRO A 391 11.56 -1.31 -4.60
C PRO A 391 11.07 -2.69 -5.09
N GLY A 392 10.99 -2.90 -6.40
CA GLY A 392 10.46 -4.11 -7.01
C GLY A 392 8.93 -4.12 -7.04
N VAL A 393 8.35 -4.56 -8.15
CA VAL A 393 6.93 -4.90 -8.21
C VAL A 393 6.80 -6.36 -7.79
N VAL A 394 5.74 -6.68 -7.06
CA VAL A 394 5.46 -8.04 -6.60
C VAL A 394 4.20 -8.60 -7.27
N ASN A 395 4.31 -9.85 -7.69
CA ASN A 395 3.20 -10.68 -8.09
C ASN A 395 3.41 -12.07 -7.47
N ALA A 396 2.86 -12.26 -6.28
CA ALA A 396 3.00 -13.48 -5.50
C ALA A 396 1.82 -14.44 -5.70
N PRO A 397 2.05 -15.76 -5.68
CA PRO A 397 0.95 -16.72 -5.68
C PRO A 397 0.05 -16.49 -4.45
N VAL A 398 -1.24 -16.77 -4.61
CA VAL A 398 -2.23 -16.57 -3.55
C VAL A 398 -2.66 -17.89 -2.93
N ALA A 399 -3.18 -17.84 -1.69
CA ALA A 399 -3.70 -19.03 -1.03
C ALA A 399 -4.85 -19.63 -1.88
N PRO A 400 -4.92 -20.97 -2.01
CA PRO A 400 -4.25 -21.99 -1.17
C PRO A 400 -2.85 -22.42 -1.65
N ASP A 401 -2.31 -21.84 -2.73
CA ASP A 401 -1.08 -22.33 -3.37
C ASP A 401 0.20 -21.69 -2.84
N THR A 402 0.17 -21.23 -1.60
CA THR A 402 1.30 -20.49 -1.04
C THR A 402 1.47 -20.69 0.46
N ILE A 403 2.72 -20.59 0.91
CA ILE A 403 3.08 -20.40 2.31
C ILE A 403 3.79 -19.05 2.43
N THR A 404 3.29 -18.20 3.34
CA THR A 404 3.95 -16.92 3.64
C THR A 404 5.00 -17.13 4.73
N VAL A 405 6.19 -16.56 4.56
CA VAL A 405 7.33 -16.70 5.45
C VAL A 405 7.75 -15.33 5.97
N ALA A 406 7.67 -15.12 7.28
CA ALA A 406 8.27 -13.95 7.92
C ALA A 406 9.76 -14.19 8.17
N ARG A 407 10.56 -13.21 7.79
CA ARG A 407 12.02 -13.20 7.96
C ARG A 407 12.40 -12.12 8.96
N PHE A 408 13.25 -12.47 9.91
CA PHE A 408 13.70 -11.59 10.98
C PHE A 408 15.13 -11.11 10.67
N GLY A 409 15.89 -10.69 11.69
CA GLY A 409 17.31 -10.40 11.54
C GLY A 409 17.59 -9.02 10.95
N ALA A 410 18.64 -8.94 10.12
CA ALA A 410 19.12 -7.67 9.57
C ALA A 410 18.20 -7.09 8.49
N ASN A 411 17.47 -7.94 7.78
CA ASN A 411 16.54 -7.57 6.72
C ASN A 411 15.15 -8.14 7.03
N PRO A 412 14.43 -7.57 8.01
CA PRO A 412 13.11 -8.05 8.37
C PRO A 412 12.12 -7.82 7.21
N GLY A 413 11.23 -8.79 7.00
CA GLY A 413 10.30 -8.73 5.89
C GLY A 413 9.56 -10.03 5.64
N LEU A 414 8.96 -10.15 4.46
CA LEU A 414 8.23 -11.34 4.02
C LEU A 414 8.82 -11.94 2.75
N SER A 415 8.80 -13.27 2.70
CA SER A 415 9.01 -14.08 1.51
C SER A 415 7.80 -14.99 1.30
N VAL A 416 7.64 -15.51 0.10
CA VAL A 416 6.47 -16.31 -0.28
C VAL A 416 6.92 -17.56 -1.03
N ILE A 417 6.57 -18.74 -0.52
CA ILE A 417 6.84 -20.02 -1.18
C ILE A 417 5.69 -20.33 -2.14
N ASP A 418 6.02 -20.65 -3.40
CA ASP A 418 5.06 -21.09 -4.41
C ASP A 418 4.85 -22.61 -4.33
N LEU A 419 3.60 -23.06 -4.27
CA LEU A 419 3.23 -24.48 -4.21
C LEU A 419 2.77 -25.05 -5.56
N ASN A 420 2.50 -24.22 -6.57
CA ASN A 420 2.04 -24.67 -7.89
C ASN A 420 3.01 -24.35 -9.03
N GLY A 421 3.84 -23.31 -8.94
CA GLY A 421 5.01 -23.15 -9.80
C GLY A 421 4.71 -22.79 -11.27
N PHE A 422 3.48 -22.35 -11.58
CA PHE A 422 3.00 -22.13 -12.95
C PHE A 422 2.49 -20.72 -13.23
N GLY A 423 2.70 -19.80 -12.30
CA GLY A 423 2.29 -18.41 -12.43
C GLY A 423 3.19 -17.56 -13.31
N ALA A 424 2.58 -16.54 -13.93
CA ALA A 424 3.28 -15.46 -14.61
C ALA A 424 3.22 -14.20 -13.74
N GLY A 425 4.22 -13.34 -13.80
CA GLY A 425 4.40 -12.28 -12.84
C GLY A 425 5.84 -11.83 -12.69
N THR A 426 6.22 -11.54 -11.46
CA THR A 426 7.55 -11.06 -11.12
C THR A 426 8.46 -12.27 -10.90
N GLY A 427 9.61 -12.29 -11.57
CA GLY A 427 10.58 -13.40 -11.52
C GLY A 427 11.54 -13.40 -12.71
N ASP A 428 12.44 -14.39 -12.80
CA ASP A 428 13.37 -14.49 -13.92
C ASP A 428 12.61 -14.98 -15.16
N PRO A 429 12.42 -14.15 -16.19
CA PRO A 429 11.69 -14.51 -17.40
C PRO A 429 12.52 -15.40 -18.34
N THR A 430 13.75 -15.79 -18.00
CA THR A 430 14.56 -16.67 -18.85
C THR A 430 13.89 -18.03 -19.01
N TYR A 431 13.68 -18.47 -20.26
CA TYR A 431 13.08 -19.77 -20.59
C TYR A 431 13.63 -20.33 -21.91
N ASP A 432 13.43 -21.62 -22.17
CA ASP A 432 13.76 -22.24 -23.46
C ASP A 432 12.59 -22.06 -24.45
N PRO A 433 12.75 -21.30 -25.55
CA PRO A 433 11.69 -21.14 -26.55
C PRO A 433 11.35 -22.45 -27.30
N SER A 434 12.21 -23.47 -27.22
CA SER A 434 11.93 -24.80 -27.77
C SER A 434 11.04 -25.64 -26.84
N TYR A 435 10.94 -25.27 -25.56
CA TYR A 435 10.23 -26.00 -24.52
C TYR A 435 10.69 -27.46 -24.39
N GLN A 436 11.99 -27.71 -24.57
CA GLN A 436 12.61 -29.03 -24.45
C GLN A 436 13.64 -29.07 -23.31
N VAL A 437 14.10 -27.92 -22.85
CA VAL A 437 15.02 -27.76 -21.74
C VAL A 437 14.38 -26.82 -20.73
N PHE A 438 14.53 -27.12 -19.46
CA PHE A 438 14.14 -26.25 -18.37
C PHE A 438 15.31 -26.34 -17.38
N ALA A 439 15.89 -25.18 -17.07
CA ALA A 439 17.09 -25.06 -16.26
C ALA A 439 16.76 -24.51 -14.88
N GLU A 440 17.61 -24.80 -13.90
CA GLU A 440 17.42 -24.31 -12.54
C GLU A 440 17.42 -22.78 -12.50
N GLY A 441 16.48 -22.21 -11.74
CA GLY A 441 16.29 -20.75 -11.61
C GLY A 441 15.49 -20.09 -12.73
N TRP A 442 15.24 -20.77 -13.84
CA TRP A 442 14.39 -20.27 -14.92
C TRP A 442 12.92 -20.34 -14.55
N THR A 443 12.11 -19.39 -15.04
CA THR A 443 10.67 -19.47 -14.90
C THR A 443 10.13 -20.78 -15.49
N ASN A 444 9.28 -21.47 -14.74
CA ASN A 444 8.51 -22.62 -15.23
C ASN A 444 7.28 -22.18 -16.03
N PHE A 445 6.98 -20.89 -16.07
CA PHE A 445 6.01 -20.32 -17.00
C PHE A 445 6.67 -19.96 -18.34
N PRO A 446 6.13 -20.37 -19.50
CA PRO A 446 4.98 -21.26 -19.72
C PRO A 446 5.40 -22.70 -20.05
N ASN A 447 6.51 -23.18 -19.47
CA ASN A 447 7.11 -24.48 -19.76
C ASN A 447 6.21 -25.69 -19.47
N ASN A 448 5.10 -25.52 -18.75
CA ASN A 448 4.08 -26.56 -18.59
C ASN A 448 3.28 -26.80 -19.89
N PRO A 449 3.35 -28.00 -20.50
CA PRO A 449 2.62 -28.32 -21.72
C PRO A 449 1.11 -28.16 -21.61
N ASN A 450 0.51 -28.36 -20.43
CA ASN A 450 -0.93 -28.26 -20.23
C ASN A 450 -1.42 -26.81 -20.30
N LEU A 451 -0.59 -25.83 -19.93
CA LEU A 451 -0.86 -24.41 -20.16
C LEU A 451 -0.65 -24.04 -21.63
N LYS A 452 0.47 -24.50 -22.20
CA LYS A 452 0.86 -24.23 -23.59
C LYS A 452 -0.17 -24.72 -24.61
N LEU A 453 -0.70 -25.93 -24.42
CA LEU A 453 -1.65 -26.56 -25.34
C LEU A 453 -2.99 -25.81 -25.39
N GLN A 454 -3.30 -24.99 -24.39
CA GLN A 454 -4.51 -24.17 -24.40
C GLN A 454 -4.37 -22.95 -25.32
N GLY A 455 -3.15 -22.45 -25.59
CA GLY A 455 -2.88 -21.44 -26.62
C GLY A 455 -3.85 -20.24 -26.58
N SER A 456 -4.50 -19.94 -27.70
CA SER A 456 -5.49 -18.86 -27.82
C SER A 456 -6.86 -19.17 -27.22
N ALA A 457 -7.05 -20.35 -26.62
CA ALA A 457 -8.29 -20.70 -25.91
C ALA A 457 -8.37 -20.03 -24.52
N LEU A 458 -7.22 -19.58 -23.98
CA LEU A 458 -7.18 -18.68 -22.82
C LEU A 458 -7.42 -17.24 -23.30
N ILE A 459 -8.19 -16.48 -22.54
CA ILE A 459 -8.52 -15.09 -22.84
C ILE A 459 -8.17 -14.22 -21.62
N PRO A 460 -7.10 -13.40 -21.68
CA PRO A 460 -6.18 -13.25 -22.81
C PRO A 460 -5.26 -14.48 -22.98
N PRO A 461 -4.73 -14.71 -24.20
CA PRO A 461 -3.76 -15.77 -24.43
C PRO A 461 -2.49 -15.58 -23.59
N LEU A 462 -2.01 -16.64 -22.97
CA LEU A 462 -0.72 -16.61 -22.27
C LEU A 462 0.42 -16.49 -23.28
N GLN A 463 1.33 -15.55 -23.03
CA GLN A 463 2.55 -15.36 -23.83
C GLN A 463 3.74 -15.30 -22.87
N PRO A 464 4.86 -15.98 -23.19
CA PRO A 464 6.12 -15.71 -22.50
C PRO A 464 6.52 -14.25 -22.67
N GLY A 465 7.11 -13.64 -21.65
CA GLY A 465 7.74 -12.34 -21.76
C GLY A 465 9.25 -12.41 -21.57
N ASN A 466 9.92 -11.28 -21.81
CA ASN A 466 11.37 -11.16 -21.68
C ASN A 466 11.76 -10.19 -20.55
N CYS A 467 10.79 -9.75 -19.75
CA CYS A 467 10.99 -8.82 -18.65
C CYS A 467 10.57 -9.42 -17.33
N THR A 468 11.19 -8.96 -16.24
CA THR A 468 10.95 -9.54 -14.91
C THR A 468 9.50 -9.42 -14.48
N ILE A 469 8.78 -8.36 -14.86
CA ILE A 469 7.32 -8.22 -14.65
C ILE A 469 6.46 -9.23 -15.46
N ASN A 470 7.05 -9.88 -16.46
CA ASN A 470 6.47 -10.98 -17.23
C ASN A 470 7.11 -12.34 -16.89
N GLY A 471 8.04 -12.36 -15.94
CA GLY A 471 8.68 -13.57 -15.43
C GLY A 471 7.67 -14.45 -14.70
N GLY A 472 8.14 -15.40 -13.94
CA GLY A 472 7.26 -16.29 -13.22
C GLY A 472 8.02 -17.02 -12.16
N SER A 473 7.32 -17.92 -11.48
CA SER A 473 7.93 -18.78 -10.49
C SER A 473 8.93 -19.74 -11.15
N ALA A 474 10.05 -19.99 -10.46
CA ALA A 474 11.02 -21.01 -10.85
C ALA A 474 10.51 -22.44 -10.59
N GLY A 475 9.32 -22.57 -9.99
CA GLY A 475 8.63 -23.83 -9.77
C GLY A 475 8.08 -23.99 -8.37
N VAL A 476 7.59 -25.20 -8.11
CA VAL A 476 7.09 -25.58 -6.79
C VAL A 476 8.23 -25.62 -5.78
N PHE A 477 7.94 -25.17 -4.55
CA PHE A 477 8.89 -25.02 -3.44
C PHE A 477 10.03 -24.03 -3.73
N THR A 478 9.82 -23.09 -4.65
CA THR A 478 10.72 -21.96 -4.88
C THR A 478 10.18 -20.69 -4.24
N MET A 479 11.09 -19.76 -3.92
CA MET A 479 10.69 -18.44 -3.45
C MET A 479 10.16 -17.60 -4.60
N THR A 480 9.08 -16.89 -4.33
CA THR A 480 8.55 -15.83 -5.19
C THR A 480 9.55 -14.70 -5.24
N LEU A 481 9.77 -14.18 -6.44
CA LEU A 481 10.69 -13.08 -6.67
C LEU A 481 9.92 -11.81 -7.07
N ASP A 482 10.43 -10.65 -6.69
CA ASP A 482 9.97 -9.36 -7.21
C ASP A 482 10.58 -9.04 -8.59
N SER A 483 10.26 -7.88 -9.17
CA SER A 483 10.81 -7.46 -10.47
C SER A 483 12.32 -7.17 -10.45
N ASN A 484 12.95 -7.14 -9.28
CA ASN A 484 14.40 -7.03 -9.10
C ASN A 484 15.07 -8.39 -8.85
N LEU A 485 14.30 -9.48 -8.88
CA LEU A 485 14.74 -10.83 -8.52
C LEU A 485 15.12 -10.99 -7.04
N SER A 486 14.53 -10.19 -6.15
CA SER A 486 14.61 -10.35 -4.70
C SER A 486 13.52 -11.29 -4.20
N ASP A 487 13.87 -12.22 -3.31
CA ASP A 487 12.93 -13.10 -2.61
C ASP A 487 12.25 -12.45 -1.39
N LEU A 488 12.76 -11.29 -0.96
CA LEU A 488 12.19 -10.48 0.11
C LEU A 488 11.18 -9.49 -0.50
N VAL A 489 9.95 -9.95 -0.67
CA VAL A 489 8.88 -9.26 -1.39
C VAL A 489 8.16 -8.18 -0.59
N LEU A 490 8.38 -8.11 0.72
CA LEU A 490 7.95 -7.00 1.56
C LEU A 490 9.06 -6.73 2.58
N SER A 491 9.51 -5.48 2.71
CA SER A 491 10.65 -5.14 3.57
C SER A 491 10.55 -3.73 4.14
N SER A 492 11.55 -3.32 4.92
CA SER A 492 11.67 -1.96 5.44
C SER A 492 11.71 -0.90 4.32
N PRO A 493 11.03 0.25 4.45
CA PRO A 493 10.36 0.74 5.67
C PRO A 493 8.93 0.25 5.86
N LEU A 494 8.34 -0.51 4.92
CA LEU A 494 6.93 -0.90 4.99
C LEU A 494 6.60 -1.76 6.21
N VAL A 495 7.51 -2.64 6.60
CA VAL A 495 7.47 -3.43 7.83
C VAL A 495 8.85 -3.41 8.50
N SER A 496 8.89 -3.35 9.83
CA SER A 496 10.14 -3.30 10.61
C SER A 496 10.36 -4.51 11.50
N SER A 497 9.30 -5.19 11.96
CA SER A 497 9.42 -6.42 12.72
C SER A 497 8.11 -7.20 12.66
N VAL A 498 8.09 -8.30 11.92
CA VAL A 498 6.91 -9.16 11.84
C VAL A 498 6.82 -10.04 13.09
N GLY A 499 5.77 -9.91 13.89
CA GLY A 499 5.59 -10.75 15.09
C GLY A 499 4.72 -11.98 14.85
N ASP A 500 3.68 -11.82 14.04
CA ASP A 500 2.67 -12.84 13.73
C ASP A 500 1.91 -12.39 12.48
N MET A 501 1.23 -13.31 11.78
CA MET A 501 0.44 -12.97 10.60
C MET A 501 -0.83 -13.84 10.48
N MET A 502 -1.86 -13.31 9.82
CA MET A 502 -3.09 -14.05 9.52
C MET A 502 -3.63 -13.68 8.12
N ILE A 503 -4.15 -14.65 7.38
CA ILE A 503 -4.77 -14.44 6.07
C ILE A 503 -6.29 -14.39 6.24
N GLY A 504 -6.95 -13.31 5.81
CA GLY A 504 -8.39 -13.09 5.96
C GLY A 504 -9.22 -13.32 4.70
N HIS A 505 -10.27 -12.51 4.56
CA HIS A 505 -11.13 -12.44 3.38
C HIS A 505 -10.34 -12.25 2.09
N ALA A 506 -10.90 -12.73 0.98
CA ALA A 506 -10.37 -12.43 -0.33
C ALA A 506 -10.68 -10.97 -0.72
N LEU A 507 -9.73 -10.32 -1.38
CA LEU A 507 -9.82 -8.90 -1.71
C LEU A 507 -10.87 -8.60 -2.78
N ASP A 508 -11.29 -9.61 -3.55
CA ASP A 508 -12.33 -9.47 -4.58
C ASP A 508 -13.75 -9.29 -4.01
N ALA A 509 -14.00 -9.64 -2.74
CA ALA A 509 -15.28 -9.31 -2.08
C ALA A 509 -15.42 -7.81 -1.79
N THR A 510 -14.33 -7.06 -1.81
CA THR A 510 -14.25 -5.69 -1.25
C THR A 510 -13.80 -4.65 -2.26
N PHE A 511 -13.19 -5.11 -3.37
CA PHE A 511 -12.52 -4.29 -4.37
C PHE A 511 -11.73 -3.13 -3.77
N ASN A 512 -10.90 -3.44 -2.78
CA ASN A 512 -9.92 -2.50 -2.24
C ASN A 512 -8.50 -2.95 -2.62
N ASN A 513 -8.05 -2.55 -3.82
CA ASN A 513 -6.70 -2.86 -4.26
C ASN A 513 -5.81 -1.64 -4.51
N GLY A 514 -6.38 -0.44 -4.48
CA GLY A 514 -5.63 0.80 -4.65
C GLY A 514 -5.09 1.30 -3.31
N PRO A 515 -3.84 1.78 -3.22
CA PRO A 515 -3.41 2.56 -2.07
C PRO A 515 -4.34 3.76 -1.90
N ALA A 516 -4.55 4.24 -0.67
CA ALA A 516 -5.27 5.49 -0.47
C ALA A 516 -4.62 6.58 -1.35
N PRO A 517 -5.42 7.28 -2.18
CA PRO A 517 -6.86 7.44 -2.08
C PRO A 517 -7.70 6.63 -3.11
N PHE A 518 -7.07 5.77 -3.90
CA PHE A 518 -7.65 5.11 -5.08
C PHE A 518 -8.38 3.79 -4.81
N GLY A 519 -8.31 3.27 -3.58
CA GLY A 519 -9.12 2.13 -3.15
C GLY A 519 -10.58 2.51 -2.95
N CYS A 520 -11.53 1.60 -3.23
CA CYS A 520 -12.94 1.82 -2.86
C CYS A 520 -13.04 1.85 -1.32
N GLN A 521 -12.85 3.01 -0.68
CA GLN A 521 -12.95 3.16 0.77
C GLN A 521 -14.42 3.00 1.18
N SER A 522 -14.73 2.02 2.03
CA SER A 522 -16.08 1.73 2.49
C SER A 522 -16.43 2.61 3.70
N THR A 523 -17.20 3.68 3.50
CA THR A 523 -18.14 4.16 4.55
C THR A 523 -19.44 3.39 4.48
N GLY A 524 -19.34 2.05 4.55
CA GLY A 524 -20.48 1.13 4.50
C GLY A 524 -21.11 0.99 3.11
N GLY A 525 -20.81 -0.12 2.45
CA GLY A 525 -21.45 -0.56 1.21
C GLY A 525 -21.19 0.33 0.00
N ASN A 526 -20.07 0.11 -0.71
CA ASN A 526 -19.72 0.94 -1.87
C ASN A 526 -19.99 0.23 -3.21
N LEU A 527 -20.36 1.04 -4.22
CA LEU A 527 -20.87 0.67 -5.55
C LEU A 527 -20.01 -0.37 -6.32
N CYS A 528 -18.72 -0.52 -6.00
CA CYS A 528 -17.77 -1.37 -6.72
C CYS A 528 -18.14 -2.88 -6.73
N ALA A 529 -18.85 -3.38 -5.71
CA ALA A 529 -19.19 -4.81 -5.59
C ALA A 529 -20.54 -5.20 -6.23
N PHE A 530 -21.44 -4.25 -6.51
CA PHE A 530 -22.81 -4.57 -6.93
C PHE A 530 -22.94 -4.98 -8.40
N ASP A 531 -22.10 -4.43 -9.28
CA ASP A 531 -22.15 -4.68 -10.72
C ASP A 531 -21.28 -5.89 -11.13
N GLY A 532 -20.35 -6.32 -10.26
CA GLY A 532 -19.41 -7.44 -10.45
C GLY A 532 -19.81 -8.78 -9.82
N LYS A 533 -21.09 -9.07 -9.55
CA LYS A 533 -21.49 -10.26 -8.78
C LYS A 533 -21.13 -11.61 -9.42
N LYS A 534 -20.21 -12.37 -8.82
CA LYS A 534 -19.96 -13.79 -9.13
C LYS A 534 -21.12 -14.62 -8.58
N LEU A 535 -21.62 -15.58 -9.36
CA LEU A 535 -22.58 -16.58 -8.90
C LEU A 535 -21.82 -17.89 -8.75
N ILE A 536 -21.42 -18.20 -7.51
CA ILE A 536 -20.68 -19.42 -7.21
C ILE A 536 -21.67 -20.51 -6.78
N GLN A 537 -21.57 -21.67 -7.42
CA GLN A 537 -22.21 -22.90 -6.94
C GLN A 537 -21.19 -24.05 -7.00
N ALA A 538 -20.69 -24.45 -5.84
CA ALA A 538 -19.76 -25.55 -5.68
C ALA A 538 -20.43 -26.75 -5.01
N VAL A 539 -19.96 -27.95 -5.32
CA VAL A 539 -20.36 -29.22 -4.70
C VAL A 539 -19.12 -29.95 -4.22
N LEU A 540 -19.25 -30.69 -3.12
CA LEU A 540 -18.21 -31.60 -2.65
C LEU A 540 -17.95 -32.69 -3.70
N ASN A 541 -16.67 -32.97 -3.95
CA ASN A 541 -16.22 -34.06 -4.81
C ASN A 541 -14.96 -34.69 -4.23
N GLY A 542 -15.13 -35.69 -3.36
CA GLY A 542 -14.00 -36.21 -2.57
C GLY A 542 -13.53 -35.17 -1.57
N ASN A 543 -12.23 -34.86 -1.60
CA ASN A 543 -11.56 -34.00 -0.60
C ASN A 543 -11.34 -32.57 -1.11
N THR A 544 -12.04 -32.23 -2.19
CA THR A 544 -12.06 -30.91 -2.85
C THR A 544 -13.50 -30.54 -3.22
N VAL A 545 -13.69 -29.31 -3.70
CA VAL A 545 -14.98 -28.86 -4.26
C VAL A 545 -14.86 -28.59 -5.75
N THR A 546 -15.90 -28.94 -6.51
CA THR A 546 -15.98 -28.71 -7.95
C THR A 546 -17.21 -27.86 -8.30
N PRO A 547 -17.22 -27.18 -9.45
CA PRO A 547 -18.44 -26.61 -10.00
C PRO A 547 -19.53 -27.70 -10.19
N VAL A 548 -20.80 -27.34 -10.01
CA VAL A 548 -21.95 -28.27 -10.15
C VAL A 548 -22.05 -28.88 -11.56
N GLN A 549 -21.77 -28.09 -12.59
CA GLN A 549 -21.59 -28.52 -13.97
C GLN A 549 -20.46 -27.69 -14.58
N PRO A 550 -19.76 -28.20 -15.62
CA PRO A 550 -18.84 -27.39 -16.39
C PRO A 550 -19.51 -26.07 -16.82
N GLY A 551 -18.90 -24.94 -16.44
CA GLY A 551 -19.35 -23.58 -16.74
C GLY A 551 -20.78 -23.18 -16.33
N GLN A 552 -21.44 -23.93 -15.43
CA GLN A 552 -22.63 -23.41 -14.76
C GLN A 552 -22.25 -22.51 -13.59
N PHE A 553 -22.48 -21.21 -13.80
CA PHE A 553 -22.41 -20.17 -12.80
C PHE A 553 -23.83 -19.66 -12.52
N GLY A 554 -24.49 -20.24 -11.53
CA GLY A 554 -25.83 -19.80 -11.10
C GLY A 554 -26.14 -20.41 -9.74
N GLY A 555 -26.24 -19.62 -8.67
CA GLY A 555 -26.33 -20.18 -7.32
C GLY A 555 -26.46 -19.14 -6.19
N ALA A 556 -26.51 -19.65 -4.95
CA ALA A 556 -26.95 -18.97 -3.73
C ALA A 556 -26.03 -17.86 -3.18
N LEU A 557 -24.81 -17.75 -3.68
CA LEU A 557 -23.77 -16.82 -3.19
C LEU A 557 -23.50 -15.72 -4.23
N ALA A 558 -24.43 -14.77 -4.35
CA ALA A 558 -24.36 -13.71 -5.33
C ALA A 558 -23.48 -12.54 -4.87
N GLY A 559 -22.36 -12.33 -5.56
CA GLY A 559 -21.38 -11.28 -5.18
C GLY A 559 -20.49 -11.69 -4.02
N TYR A 560 -20.27 -12.99 -3.85
CA TYR A 560 -19.38 -13.54 -2.83
C TYR A 560 -17.94 -13.62 -3.35
N GLU A 561 -16.96 -13.59 -2.44
CA GLU A 561 -15.54 -13.76 -2.73
C GLU A 561 -15.21 -15.09 -3.43
N ASN A 562 -14.06 -15.12 -4.10
CA ASN A 562 -13.46 -16.33 -4.63
C ASN A 562 -13.27 -17.40 -3.55
N LEU A 563 -13.53 -18.65 -3.92
CA LEU A 563 -13.38 -19.76 -3.00
C LEU A 563 -11.91 -20.05 -2.75
N ILE A 564 -11.50 -20.15 -1.48
CA ILE A 564 -10.15 -20.58 -1.07
C ILE A 564 -9.81 -22.00 -1.54
N SER A 565 -10.81 -22.79 -1.93
CA SER A 565 -10.63 -24.11 -2.52
C SER A 565 -10.24 -24.07 -4.00
N TRP A 566 -10.35 -22.91 -4.65
CA TRP A 566 -10.15 -22.73 -6.08
C TRP A 566 -9.06 -21.71 -6.35
N ALA A 567 -7.86 -22.21 -6.63
CA ALA A 567 -6.75 -21.39 -7.09
C ALA A 567 -7.04 -20.74 -8.46
N PRO A 568 -6.60 -19.49 -8.70
CA PRO A 568 -6.61 -18.90 -10.04
C PRO A 568 -5.61 -19.63 -10.92
N HIS A 569 -5.75 -19.63 -12.25
CA HIS A 569 -4.72 -20.23 -13.11
C HIS A 569 -4.50 -19.50 -14.42
N PRO A 570 -3.23 -19.14 -14.73
CA PRO A 570 -2.04 -19.13 -13.85
C PRO A 570 -2.19 -18.37 -12.53
N ASN A 571 -1.51 -18.88 -11.49
CA ASN A 571 -1.35 -18.26 -10.18
C ASN A 571 0.14 -18.00 -9.91
N PRO A 572 0.58 -16.75 -9.83
CA PRO A 572 -0.22 -15.55 -10.03
C PRO A 572 -0.55 -15.25 -11.52
N PRO A 573 -1.54 -14.38 -11.78
CA PRO A 573 -1.88 -13.92 -13.13
C PRO A 573 -0.87 -12.88 -13.66
N PRO A 574 -0.57 -12.84 -14.98
CA PRO A 574 0.38 -11.89 -15.57
C PRO A 574 0.11 -10.42 -15.21
N LEU A 575 1.15 -9.62 -14.99
CA LEU A 575 1.04 -8.16 -14.80
C LEU A 575 0.92 -7.41 -16.15
N ILE A 576 0.23 -6.26 -16.16
CA ILE A 576 0.26 -5.27 -17.25
C ILE A 576 0.59 -3.90 -16.67
N PHE A 577 1.44 -3.12 -17.33
CA PHE A 577 1.66 -1.72 -16.97
C PHE A 577 1.34 -0.75 -18.14
N PRO A 578 0.68 0.40 -17.90
CA PRO A 578 -0.07 0.72 -16.68
C PRO A 578 -1.24 -0.27 -16.52
N PRO A 579 -1.78 -0.40 -15.31
CA PRO A 579 -2.97 -1.20 -15.06
C PRO A 579 -4.08 -0.85 -16.06
N PRO A 580 -4.74 -1.84 -16.68
CA PRO A 580 -5.86 -1.59 -17.57
C PRO A 580 -7.02 -0.88 -16.86
N CYS A 581 -7.15 -1.03 -15.53
CA CYS A 581 -8.10 -0.30 -14.71
C CYS A 581 -7.38 0.42 -13.56
N VAL A 582 -7.56 1.73 -13.48
CA VAL A 582 -7.09 2.57 -12.36
C VAL A 582 -8.07 2.49 -11.18
N SER A 583 -9.37 2.29 -11.47
CA SER A 583 -10.46 2.29 -10.49
C SER A 583 -11.56 1.28 -10.86
N PRO A 584 -11.62 0.09 -10.24
CA PRO A 584 -10.69 -0.41 -9.20
C PRO A 584 -9.30 -0.73 -9.78
N PHE A 585 -8.27 -0.65 -8.95
CA PHE A 585 -6.89 -0.96 -9.36
C PHE A 585 -6.74 -2.45 -9.72
N LEU A 586 -6.57 -2.74 -11.01
CA LEU A 586 -6.40 -4.10 -11.52
C LEU A 586 -5.17 -4.14 -12.42
N ASN A 587 -4.04 -4.51 -11.84
CA ASN A 587 -2.72 -4.51 -12.49
C ASN A 587 -2.40 -5.84 -13.19
N GLY A 588 -3.33 -6.80 -13.20
CA GLY A 588 -3.14 -8.13 -13.79
C GLY A 588 -3.94 -8.36 -15.07
N GLN A 589 -3.66 -9.44 -15.77
CA GLN A 589 -4.56 -10.13 -16.68
C GLN A 589 -4.96 -11.44 -16.01
N GLU A 590 -6.18 -11.58 -15.51
CA GLU A 590 -6.66 -12.92 -15.20
C GLU A 590 -6.98 -13.63 -16.52
N PRO A 591 -6.29 -14.73 -16.84
CA PRO A 591 -6.63 -15.56 -17.99
C PRO A 591 -7.93 -16.30 -17.68
N THR A 592 -8.94 -16.01 -18.48
CA THR A 592 -10.21 -16.70 -18.47
C THR A 592 -10.12 -17.95 -19.35
N ALA A 593 -10.68 -19.08 -18.90
CA ALA A 593 -11.12 -20.12 -19.84
C ALA A 593 -12.66 -20.16 -19.87
N ILE A 594 -13.14 -19.85 -21.08
CA ILE A 594 -14.43 -20.00 -21.77
C ILE A 594 -15.68 -20.48 -21.00
N ASP A 595 -16.73 -19.64 -21.13
CA ASP A 595 -18.16 -19.99 -21.06
C ASP A 595 -18.48 -21.27 -21.88
N THR A 596 -18.97 -22.31 -21.22
CA THR A 596 -19.05 -23.70 -21.71
C THR A 596 -20.00 -23.99 -22.86
N VAL A 597 -20.52 -23.00 -23.58
CA VAL A 597 -21.56 -23.26 -24.58
C VAL A 597 -21.00 -23.56 -25.98
N ALA A 598 -19.70 -23.36 -26.26
CA ALA A 598 -19.13 -23.73 -27.56
C ALA A 598 -17.62 -24.04 -27.50
N GLY A 599 -17.21 -25.27 -27.16
CA GLY A 599 -15.80 -25.62 -27.37
C GLY A 599 -15.28 -27.01 -27.00
N GLY A 600 -15.90 -27.73 -26.05
CA GLY A 600 -15.39 -29.06 -25.67
C GLY A 600 -13.95 -29.07 -25.12
N VAL A 601 -13.54 -27.99 -24.44
CA VAL A 601 -12.20 -27.85 -23.85
C VAL A 601 -12.20 -28.48 -22.45
N THR A 602 -11.25 -29.38 -22.20
CA THR A 602 -11.02 -30.02 -20.89
C THR A 602 -10.01 -29.20 -20.10
N ASN A 603 -10.19 -29.07 -18.78
CA ASN A 603 -9.12 -28.57 -17.91
C ASN A 603 -7.94 -29.54 -17.99
N LEU A 604 -6.81 -29.08 -18.56
CA LEU A 604 -5.62 -29.90 -18.74
C LEU A 604 -4.66 -29.83 -17.53
N LEU A 605 -4.90 -28.90 -16.59
CA LEU A 605 -4.12 -28.78 -15.37
C LEU A 605 -4.61 -29.80 -14.35
N SER A 606 -4.20 -31.06 -14.50
CA SER A 606 -4.46 -32.10 -13.51
C SER A 606 -3.30 -32.25 -12.51
N PRO A 607 -3.54 -32.94 -11.37
CA PRO A 607 -2.47 -33.57 -10.61
C PRO A 607 -1.46 -34.27 -11.52
N GLY A 608 -0.17 -34.14 -11.22
CA GLY A 608 0.88 -34.74 -12.04
C GLY A 608 2.26 -34.56 -11.43
N ASN A 609 3.29 -34.45 -12.28
CA ASN A 609 4.64 -34.15 -11.83
C ASN A 609 4.89 -32.64 -11.93
N PRO A 610 4.85 -31.87 -10.82
CA PRO A 610 5.09 -30.42 -10.85
C PRO A 610 6.55 -30.05 -11.08
N PHE A 611 7.47 -31.00 -10.91
CA PHE A 611 8.91 -30.79 -11.03
C PHE A 611 9.47 -31.11 -12.42
N GLY A 612 8.79 -31.98 -13.18
CA GLY A 612 9.35 -32.55 -14.41
C GLY A 612 10.52 -33.50 -14.13
N ASN A 613 11.40 -33.69 -15.12
CA ASN A 613 12.69 -34.34 -14.97
C ASN A 613 13.80 -33.58 -15.75
N PRO A 614 14.61 -32.75 -15.07
CA PRO A 614 15.63 -31.93 -15.71
C PRO A 614 16.69 -32.75 -16.46
N THR A 615 17.09 -33.89 -15.90
CA THR A 615 18.11 -34.76 -16.49
C THR A 615 17.70 -35.36 -17.83
N MET A 616 16.38 -35.45 -18.08
CA MET A 616 15.81 -35.95 -19.33
C MET A 616 15.21 -34.86 -20.23
N GLY A 617 15.27 -33.57 -19.82
CA GLY A 617 14.60 -32.48 -20.54
C GLY A 617 13.08 -32.63 -20.59
N GLN A 618 12.47 -33.26 -19.58
CA GLN A 618 11.00 -33.39 -19.50
C GLN A 618 10.42 -32.28 -18.62
N PRO A 619 9.66 -31.31 -19.15
CA PRO A 619 9.10 -30.23 -18.35
C PRO A 619 8.09 -30.75 -17.31
N PRO A 620 7.73 -29.93 -16.31
CA PRO A 620 6.58 -30.17 -15.45
C PRO A 620 5.31 -30.54 -16.23
N SER A 621 4.54 -31.48 -15.70
CA SER A 621 3.36 -32.07 -16.38
C SER A 621 2.06 -32.02 -15.58
N GLY A 622 2.04 -31.41 -14.39
CA GLY A 622 0.83 -31.26 -13.58
C GLY A 622 1.07 -30.50 -12.27
N LEU A 623 0.03 -30.41 -11.45
CA LEU A 623 0.03 -29.69 -10.17
C LEU A 623 0.65 -30.53 -9.04
N LEU A 624 1.09 -29.85 -7.96
CA LEU A 624 1.61 -30.51 -6.76
C LEU A 624 0.53 -31.28 -5.99
N THR A 625 -0.71 -30.78 -6.01
CA THR A 625 -1.85 -31.44 -5.40
C THR A 625 -2.18 -32.78 -6.05
N SER A 626 -2.72 -33.71 -5.26
CA SER A 626 -3.20 -35.01 -5.75
C SER A 626 -4.65 -35.00 -6.27
N GLU A 627 -5.37 -33.89 -6.10
CA GLU A 627 -6.74 -33.70 -6.58
C GLU A 627 -6.91 -32.43 -7.41
N GLN A 628 -7.97 -32.35 -8.21
CA GLN A 628 -8.28 -31.18 -9.02
C GLN A 628 -8.84 -30.03 -8.16
N ASN A 629 -7.97 -29.12 -7.72
CA ASN A 629 -8.36 -27.89 -7.01
C ASN A 629 -8.34 -26.63 -7.91
N ALA A 630 -7.64 -26.71 -9.04
CA ALA A 630 -7.59 -25.71 -10.09
C ALA A 630 -8.88 -25.75 -10.92
N HIS A 631 -9.73 -24.72 -10.85
CA HIS A 631 -10.87 -24.63 -11.76
C HIS A 631 -10.69 -23.38 -12.63
N PHE A 632 -10.78 -23.54 -13.96
CA PHE A 632 -10.81 -22.38 -14.85
C PHE A 632 -12.14 -21.67 -14.66
N LEU A 633 -12.09 -20.48 -14.07
CA LEU A 633 -13.27 -19.69 -13.73
C LEU A 633 -13.29 -18.47 -14.66
N GLY A 634 -13.88 -18.63 -15.85
CA GLY A 634 -14.17 -17.50 -16.73
C GLY A 634 -15.35 -16.66 -16.22
N PRO A 635 -15.53 -15.42 -16.71
CA PRO A 635 -16.65 -14.58 -16.33
C PRO A 635 -17.98 -15.15 -16.82
N SER A 636 -19.04 -15.02 -16.01
CA SER A 636 -20.42 -15.07 -16.51
C SER A 636 -20.73 -13.83 -17.36
N PRO A 637 -21.75 -13.83 -18.25
CA PRO A 637 -22.03 -12.71 -19.15
C PRO A 637 -22.21 -11.35 -18.44
N GLN A 638 -21.81 -10.29 -19.16
CA GLN A 638 -21.75 -8.85 -18.82
C GLN A 638 -22.68 -8.32 -17.71
N ALA A 639 -22.12 -7.45 -16.88
CA ALA A 639 -22.84 -6.31 -16.33
C ALA A 639 -21.95 -5.05 -16.47
N LEU A 640 -22.35 -4.19 -17.42
CA LEU A 640 -22.01 -2.78 -17.60
C LEU A 640 -20.51 -2.38 -17.67
N GLN A 641 -20.16 -1.70 -18.76
CA GLN A 641 -18.87 -1.03 -18.96
C GLN A 641 -18.62 0.00 -17.85
N ILE A 642 -17.62 -0.25 -17.00
CA ILE A 642 -16.99 0.81 -16.20
C ILE A 642 -16.05 1.55 -17.16
N SER A 643 -16.14 2.88 -17.19
CA SER A 643 -15.26 3.72 -18.03
C SER A 643 -13.79 3.32 -17.81
N ALA A 644 -13.08 3.01 -18.90
CA ALA A 644 -11.70 2.52 -18.91
C ALA A 644 -11.45 1.10 -18.38
N CYS A 645 -12.45 0.22 -18.24
CA CYS A 645 -12.25 -1.20 -17.92
C CYS A 645 -12.85 -2.14 -18.97
N PHE A 646 -12.16 -3.25 -19.28
CA PHE A 646 -12.75 -4.34 -20.08
C PHE A 646 -13.67 -5.21 -19.21
N ASP A 647 -14.77 -5.72 -19.80
CA ASP A 647 -15.86 -6.42 -19.09
C ASP A 647 -15.44 -7.63 -18.24
N PHE A 648 -14.30 -8.25 -18.55
CA PHE A 648 -13.79 -9.45 -17.86
C PHE A 648 -12.75 -9.15 -16.78
N MET A 649 -12.32 -7.89 -16.62
CA MET A 649 -11.20 -7.53 -15.74
C MET A 649 -11.61 -7.24 -14.30
N VAL A 650 -12.87 -6.85 -14.06
CA VAL A 650 -13.37 -6.38 -12.75
C VAL A 650 -13.53 -7.51 -11.72
N ARG A 651 -12.96 -8.70 -11.91
CA ARG A 651 -13.17 -9.87 -11.03
C ARG A 651 -11.91 -10.68 -10.72
N GLN A 652 -10.73 -10.07 -10.89
CA GLN A 652 -9.46 -10.73 -10.62
C GLN A 652 -9.40 -11.29 -9.20
N GLN A 653 -8.90 -12.52 -9.07
CA GLN A 653 -8.43 -13.01 -7.78
C GLN A 653 -7.18 -12.20 -7.38
N VAL A 654 -7.41 -11.10 -6.65
CA VAL A 654 -6.37 -10.14 -6.23
C VAL A 654 -5.70 -10.53 -4.90
N GLY A 655 -5.75 -11.80 -4.52
CA GLY A 655 -5.27 -12.30 -3.23
C GLY A 655 -6.26 -12.06 -2.09
N GLN A 656 -5.72 -12.04 -0.88
CA GLN A 656 -6.43 -11.93 0.38
C GLN A 656 -5.86 -10.78 1.21
N PHE A 657 -6.63 -10.30 2.19
CA PHE A 657 -6.09 -9.46 3.24
C PHE A 657 -5.07 -10.27 4.05
N LEU A 658 -3.80 -9.87 3.99
CA LEU A 658 -2.75 -10.36 4.86
C LEU A 658 -2.56 -9.37 6.01
N TYR A 659 -2.90 -9.79 7.22
CA TYR A 659 -2.73 -9.00 8.44
C TYR A 659 -1.38 -9.34 9.04
N ILE A 660 -0.50 -8.34 9.16
CA ILE A 660 0.87 -8.49 9.64
C ILE A 660 1.02 -7.69 10.92
N LEU A 661 1.45 -8.34 11.99
CA LEU A 661 1.74 -7.68 13.26
C LEU A 661 3.13 -7.02 13.23
N ASP A 662 3.22 -5.69 13.10
CA ASP A 662 4.49 -4.98 13.24
C ASP A 662 4.75 -4.64 14.72
N ARG A 663 5.48 -5.53 15.40
CA ARG A 663 5.76 -5.46 16.84
C ARG A 663 6.49 -4.19 17.23
N SER A 664 7.38 -3.69 16.39
CA SER A 664 8.23 -2.55 16.72
C SER A 664 7.54 -1.21 16.56
N ARG A 665 6.50 -1.15 15.72
CA ARG A 665 5.67 0.04 15.49
C ARG A 665 4.34 0.01 16.24
N ASN A 666 4.01 -1.10 16.89
CA ASN A 666 2.74 -1.32 17.58
C ASN A 666 1.53 -1.16 16.65
N GLU A 667 1.59 -1.76 15.46
CA GLU A 667 0.50 -1.66 14.48
C GLU A 667 0.24 -3.03 13.83
N ILE A 668 -0.95 -3.17 13.24
CA ILE A 668 -1.19 -4.15 12.19
C ILE A 668 -1.02 -3.45 10.85
N VAL A 669 -0.14 -3.97 10.01
CA VAL A 669 -0.04 -3.59 8.60
C VAL A 669 -0.91 -4.54 7.80
N VAL A 670 -1.95 -4.02 7.15
CA VAL A 670 -2.82 -4.80 6.28
C VAL A 670 -2.31 -4.68 4.85
N VAL A 671 -2.06 -5.82 4.23
CA VAL A 671 -1.38 -5.89 2.94
C VAL A 671 -2.17 -6.79 1.98
N ASN A 672 -2.10 -6.47 0.68
CA ASN A 672 -2.53 -7.41 -0.36
C ASN A 672 -1.55 -8.59 -0.46
N SER A 673 -2.00 -9.83 -0.22
CA SER A 673 -1.14 -11.03 -0.27
C SER A 673 -0.51 -11.36 -1.63
N ASN A 674 -1.07 -10.88 -2.75
CA ASN A 674 -0.54 -11.02 -4.11
C ASN A 674 0.45 -9.89 -4.47
N ARG A 675 0.16 -8.65 -4.07
CA ARG A 675 0.90 -7.46 -4.52
C ARG A 675 1.87 -6.88 -3.51
N MET A 676 1.75 -7.31 -2.26
CA MET A 676 2.45 -6.72 -1.12
C MET A 676 2.24 -5.20 -0.96
N THR A 677 1.14 -4.68 -1.53
CA THR A 677 0.74 -3.28 -1.35
C THR A 677 0.07 -3.09 0.00
N VAL A 678 0.48 -2.06 0.73
CA VAL A 678 -0.15 -1.69 2.01
C VAL A 678 -1.52 -1.09 1.72
N ILE A 679 -2.54 -1.68 2.35
CA ILE A 679 -3.95 -1.27 2.25
C ILE A 679 -4.30 -0.38 3.44
N ASP A 680 -3.88 -0.77 4.64
CA ASP A 680 -4.22 -0.07 5.88
C ASP A 680 -3.15 -0.26 6.95
N ARG A 681 -3.13 0.63 7.93
CA ARG A 681 -2.28 0.59 9.11
C ARG A 681 -3.13 0.87 10.33
N ILE A 682 -3.15 -0.08 11.25
CA ILE A 682 -4.06 -0.08 12.39
C ILE A 682 -3.22 0.00 13.65
N ASP A 683 -3.22 1.17 14.28
CA ASP A 683 -2.47 1.40 15.52
C ASP A 683 -3.05 0.58 16.69
N LEU A 684 -2.14 0.03 17.49
CA LEU A 684 -2.43 -0.80 18.65
C LEU A 684 -1.51 -0.44 19.82
N ASP A 685 -1.77 -1.05 20.98
CA ASP A 685 -0.95 -0.92 22.17
C ASP A 685 -0.24 -2.26 22.46
N ASP A 686 1.09 -2.33 22.26
CA ASP A 686 1.97 -3.51 22.47
C ASP A 686 1.37 -4.86 22.00
N PRO A 687 0.94 -4.98 20.73
CA PRO A 687 0.24 -6.16 20.25
C PRO A 687 1.19 -7.36 20.05
N THR A 688 0.86 -8.57 20.48
CA THR A 688 1.80 -9.72 20.65
C THR A 688 1.49 -10.94 19.77
N ALA A 689 0.23 -11.36 19.69
CA ALA A 689 -0.20 -12.49 18.87
C ALA A 689 -1.61 -12.22 18.31
N LEU A 690 -1.95 -12.91 17.23
CA LEU A 690 -3.20 -12.79 16.51
C LEU A 690 -3.98 -14.11 16.57
N ALA A 691 -5.32 -14.03 16.60
CA ALA A 691 -6.20 -15.18 16.37
C ALA A 691 -7.40 -14.74 15.53
N MET A 692 -7.65 -15.40 14.40
CA MET A 692 -8.73 -15.03 13.49
C MET A 692 -9.99 -15.84 13.76
N GLY A 693 -11.15 -15.17 13.81
CA GLY A 693 -12.44 -15.85 13.94
C GLY A 693 -12.73 -16.75 12.73
N PRO A 694 -13.33 -17.94 12.93
CA PRO A 694 -13.58 -18.89 11.86
C PRO A 694 -14.60 -18.40 10.83
N ASN A 695 -15.42 -17.41 11.18
CA ASN A 695 -16.35 -16.75 10.26
C ASN A 695 -15.75 -15.50 9.59
N LEU A 696 -14.46 -15.18 9.83
CA LEU A 696 -13.78 -14.00 9.30
C LEU A 696 -14.42 -12.66 9.71
N ASP A 697 -15.18 -12.64 10.81
CA ASP A 697 -15.82 -11.41 11.32
C ASP A 697 -14.84 -10.54 12.12
N PHE A 698 -13.97 -11.17 12.92
CA PHE A 698 -13.08 -10.48 13.85
C PHE A 698 -11.67 -11.10 13.88
N LEU A 699 -10.68 -10.24 14.12
CA LEU A 699 -9.32 -10.61 14.51
C LEU A 699 -9.12 -10.23 15.97
N ALA A 700 -8.74 -11.19 16.81
CA ALA A 700 -8.39 -10.96 18.20
C ALA A 700 -6.88 -10.75 18.34
N ILE A 701 -6.48 -9.77 19.16
CA ILE A 701 -5.09 -9.39 19.36
C ILE A 701 -4.77 -9.33 20.85
N THR A 702 -3.75 -10.06 21.28
CA THR A 702 -3.25 -9.95 22.67
C THR A 702 -2.28 -8.78 22.82
N SER A 703 -2.38 -8.06 23.93
CA SER A 703 -1.43 -6.99 24.28
C SER A 703 -0.75 -7.31 25.61
N GLN A 704 0.52 -7.72 25.56
CA GLN A 704 1.19 -8.37 26.69
C GLN A 704 1.42 -7.41 27.87
N ALA A 705 1.95 -6.21 27.63
CA ALA A 705 2.24 -5.26 28.70
C ALA A 705 0.98 -4.65 29.33
N SER A 706 -0.08 -4.47 28.55
CA SER A 706 -1.33 -3.83 29.01
C SER A 706 -2.36 -4.82 29.57
N ASN A 707 -2.17 -6.14 29.39
CA ASN A 707 -3.07 -7.20 29.86
C ASN A 707 -4.46 -7.13 29.20
N LEU A 708 -4.46 -6.79 27.91
CA LEU A 708 -5.68 -6.58 27.12
C LEU A 708 -5.78 -7.58 25.97
N VAL A 709 -7.00 -7.78 25.50
CA VAL A 709 -7.30 -8.33 24.19
C VAL A 709 -8.16 -7.34 23.42
N SER A 710 -7.71 -6.96 22.23
CA SER A 710 -8.44 -6.08 21.31
C SER A 710 -9.10 -6.91 20.21
N PHE A 711 -10.30 -6.53 19.80
CA PHE A 711 -11.05 -7.15 18.70
C PHE A 711 -11.17 -6.14 17.57
N LEU A 712 -10.51 -6.46 16.47
CA LEU A 712 -10.57 -5.74 15.21
C LEU A 712 -11.66 -6.34 14.34
N ASP A 713 -12.56 -5.51 13.83
CA ASP A 713 -13.53 -5.90 12.81
C ASP A 713 -12.84 -6.05 11.46
N ILE A 714 -12.93 -7.24 10.88
CA ILE A 714 -12.31 -7.61 9.61
C ILE A 714 -13.35 -8.08 8.57
N ASP A 715 -14.65 -7.97 8.87
CA ASP A 715 -15.72 -8.19 7.91
C ASP A 715 -15.82 -6.95 6.99
N PRO A 716 -15.50 -7.08 5.70
CA PRO A 716 -15.52 -5.93 4.81
C PRO A 716 -16.93 -5.40 4.49
N SER A 717 -17.96 -6.19 4.78
CA SER A 717 -19.35 -5.75 4.68
C SER A 717 -19.79 -4.88 5.86
N SER A 718 -18.99 -4.87 6.94
CA SER A 718 -19.25 -4.10 8.14
C SER A 718 -18.94 -2.60 7.99
N ALA A 719 -19.74 -1.76 8.64
CA ALA A 719 -19.50 -0.32 8.73
C ALA A 719 -18.33 0.05 9.68
N SER A 720 -17.89 -0.90 10.51
CA SER A 720 -16.73 -0.77 11.39
C SER A 720 -15.50 -1.53 10.90
N PHE A 721 -15.47 -1.94 9.62
CA PHE A 721 -14.31 -2.58 9.00
C PHE A 721 -13.01 -1.84 9.33
N HIS A 722 -11.99 -2.60 9.74
CA HIS A 722 -10.69 -2.14 10.22
C HIS A 722 -10.71 -1.21 11.44
N LYS A 723 -11.76 -1.29 12.27
CA LYS A 723 -11.82 -0.58 13.55
C LYS A 723 -11.80 -1.55 14.72
N ILE A 724 -11.14 -1.15 15.80
CA ILE A 724 -11.23 -1.85 17.07
C ILE A 724 -12.63 -1.62 17.63
N VAL A 725 -13.44 -2.67 17.64
CA VAL A 725 -14.82 -2.64 18.10
C VAL A 725 -14.94 -2.94 19.60
N LYS A 726 -13.94 -3.63 20.17
CA LYS A 726 -13.93 -3.96 21.58
C LYS A 726 -12.52 -4.18 22.12
N VAL A 727 -12.32 -3.82 23.38
CA VAL A 727 -11.12 -4.12 24.17
C VAL A 727 -11.55 -4.73 25.49
N VAL A 728 -10.89 -5.81 25.90
CA VAL A 728 -11.26 -6.62 27.06
C VAL A 728 -10.05 -6.82 27.95
N ILE A 729 -10.24 -6.70 29.26
CA ILE A 729 -9.20 -6.98 30.25
C ILE A 729 -9.13 -8.50 30.48
N VAL A 730 -7.94 -9.06 30.41
CA VAL A 730 -7.64 -10.46 30.69
C VAL A 730 -6.64 -10.58 31.85
N GLY A 731 -6.11 -11.79 32.10
CA GLY A 731 -5.06 -11.97 33.11
C GLY A 731 -3.72 -11.38 32.66
N THR A 732 -2.72 -11.44 33.53
CA THR A 732 -1.45 -10.75 33.28
C THR A 732 -0.58 -11.42 32.22
N ARG A 733 0.09 -10.57 31.42
CA ARG A 733 0.98 -10.95 30.31
C ARG A 733 0.32 -11.96 29.35
N PRO A 734 -0.82 -11.61 28.72
CA PRO A 734 -1.43 -12.47 27.71
C PRO A 734 -0.45 -12.67 26.55
N ARG A 735 -0.33 -13.91 26.07
CA ARG A 735 0.56 -14.26 24.95
C ARG A 735 -0.20 -15.05 23.89
N GLY A 736 -0.22 -16.38 24.00
CA GLY A 736 -0.94 -17.25 23.08
C GLY A 736 -2.45 -17.06 23.16
N ILE A 737 -3.10 -17.10 22.00
CA ILE A 737 -4.54 -16.93 21.85
C ILE A 737 -5.00 -17.87 20.73
N ALA A 738 -6.15 -18.52 20.91
CA ALA A 738 -6.76 -19.32 19.87
C ALA A 738 -8.27 -19.11 19.87
N TRP A 739 -8.84 -19.08 18.67
CA TRP A 739 -10.27 -19.00 18.45
C TRP A 739 -10.84 -20.40 18.19
N ASP A 740 -11.88 -20.79 18.91
CA ASP A 740 -12.52 -22.09 18.71
C ASP A 740 -13.01 -22.23 17.25
N PRO A 741 -12.69 -23.34 16.55
CA PRO A 741 -13.14 -23.56 15.18
C PRO A 741 -14.65 -23.44 14.98
N GLY A 742 -15.43 -23.78 16.01
CA GLY A 742 -16.88 -23.66 16.02
C GLY A 742 -17.41 -22.25 16.32
N ASN A 743 -16.55 -21.25 16.52
CA ASN A 743 -16.91 -19.88 16.91
C ASN A 743 -17.62 -19.78 18.27
N GLU A 744 -17.32 -20.66 19.23
CA GLU A 744 -17.96 -20.61 20.56
C GLU A 744 -17.20 -19.70 21.53
N ASP A 745 -15.89 -19.92 21.65
CA ASP A 745 -15.03 -19.31 22.65
C ASP A 745 -13.67 -18.91 22.06
N ILE A 746 -12.99 -18.00 22.74
CA ILE A 746 -11.58 -17.65 22.50
C ILE A 746 -10.82 -17.90 23.80
N LEU A 747 -9.72 -18.66 23.73
CA LEU A 747 -8.88 -18.94 24.89
C LEU A 747 -7.61 -18.11 24.81
N VAL A 748 -7.26 -17.45 25.92
CA VAL A 748 -6.10 -16.56 26.03
C VAL A 748 -5.22 -17.05 27.16
N CYS A 749 -3.97 -17.39 26.83
CA CYS A 749 -2.95 -17.80 27.79
C CYS A 749 -2.37 -16.57 28.51
N ASN A 750 -2.67 -16.45 29.80
CA ASN A 750 -2.12 -15.40 30.67
C ASN A 750 -0.82 -15.93 31.31
N GLU A 751 0.31 -15.73 30.63
CA GLU A 751 1.61 -16.29 31.01
C GLU A 751 2.05 -15.83 32.41
N GLY A 752 1.76 -14.57 32.77
CA GLY A 752 2.14 -13.98 34.05
C GLY A 752 1.34 -14.51 35.23
N ASP A 753 0.04 -14.75 35.03
CA ASP A 753 -0.88 -15.20 36.07
C ASP A 753 -0.96 -16.72 36.21
N SER A 754 -0.36 -17.47 35.28
CA SER A 754 -0.56 -18.93 35.18
C SER A 754 -2.05 -19.31 35.07
N THR A 755 -2.81 -18.56 34.27
CA THR A 755 -4.23 -18.79 34.01
C THR A 755 -4.54 -18.75 32.52
N VAL A 756 -5.72 -19.22 32.14
CA VAL A 756 -6.32 -19.00 30.82
C VAL A 756 -7.62 -18.24 30.99
N SER A 757 -7.78 -17.13 30.26
CA SER A 757 -9.06 -16.44 30.13
C SER A 757 -9.87 -17.06 29.00
N VAL A 758 -11.12 -17.39 29.26
CA VAL A 758 -12.09 -17.85 28.26
C VAL A 758 -13.02 -16.69 27.95
N ILE A 759 -12.95 -16.17 26.73
CA ILE A 759 -13.78 -15.10 26.21
C ILE A 759 -14.90 -15.73 25.37
N SER A 760 -16.15 -15.30 25.57
CA SER A 760 -17.24 -15.76 24.71
C SER A 760 -17.17 -15.09 23.35
N ALA A 761 -17.23 -15.85 22.25
CA ALA A 761 -17.30 -15.27 20.90
C ALA A 761 -18.62 -14.51 20.64
N HIS A 762 -19.66 -14.72 21.45
CA HIS A 762 -20.95 -14.04 21.31
C HIS A 762 -20.91 -12.60 21.81
N SER A 763 -20.37 -12.41 23.02
CA SER A 763 -20.34 -11.10 23.65
C SER A 763 -18.99 -10.43 23.52
N LEU A 764 -17.92 -11.20 23.21
CA LEU A 764 -16.53 -10.79 23.29
C LEU A 764 -16.19 -10.30 24.71
N ASP A 765 -16.71 -10.96 25.76
CA ASP A 765 -16.34 -10.69 27.16
C ASP A 765 -15.71 -11.93 27.78
N VAL A 766 -14.79 -11.74 28.73
CA VAL A 766 -14.30 -12.83 29.57
C VAL A 766 -15.48 -13.42 30.34
N ARG A 767 -15.82 -14.67 30.01
CA ARG A 767 -16.87 -15.42 30.71
C ARG A 767 -16.32 -16.29 31.83
N LYS A 768 -15.03 -16.65 31.77
CA LYS A 768 -14.38 -17.52 32.77
C LYS A 768 -12.87 -17.31 32.78
N VAL A 769 -12.24 -17.56 33.92
CA VAL A 769 -10.78 -17.70 34.05
C VAL A 769 -10.51 -19.03 34.74
N VAL A 770 -9.63 -19.84 34.16
CA VAL A 770 -9.21 -21.14 34.70
C VAL A 770 -7.72 -21.11 35.03
N GLY A 771 -7.31 -21.77 36.11
CA GLY A 771 -5.91 -21.72 36.59
C GLY A 771 -5.41 -23.02 37.21
N SER A 772 -6.28 -24.02 37.39
CA SER A 772 -5.86 -25.30 37.95
C SER A 772 -4.92 -25.99 36.97
N GLN A 773 -3.80 -26.52 37.48
CA GLN A 773 -2.84 -27.33 36.70
C GLN A 773 -2.11 -26.58 35.56
N LEU A 774 -2.16 -25.24 35.56
CA LEU A 774 -1.43 -24.39 34.62
C LEU A 774 -0.19 -23.77 35.28
N SER A 775 0.87 -23.58 34.49
CA SER A 775 2.14 -23.00 34.93
C SER A 775 2.75 -22.18 33.79
N GLN A 776 2.49 -20.87 33.80
CA GLN A 776 2.88 -19.95 32.74
C GLN A 776 2.49 -20.50 31.35
N PRO A 777 1.18 -20.67 31.08
CA PRO A 777 0.72 -21.09 29.76
C PRO A 777 1.10 -20.01 28.76
N PHE A 778 1.61 -20.38 27.60
CA PHE A 778 2.09 -19.40 26.61
C PHE A 778 1.55 -19.61 25.21
N ASP A 779 1.00 -20.78 24.91
CA ASP A 779 0.40 -21.12 23.63
C ASP A 779 -0.78 -22.10 23.79
N VAL A 780 -1.73 -22.06 22.86
CA VAL A 780 -2.97 -22.84 22.93
C VAL A 780 -3.50 -23.15 21.53
N VAL A 781 -4.03 -24.35 21.34
CA VAL A 781 -4.79 -24.75 20.12
C VAL A 781 -6.10 -25.38 20.53
N ILE A 782 -7.16 -25.14 19.74
CA ILE A 782 -8.50 -25.66 19.99
C ILE A 782 -8.90 -26.62 18.87
N THR A 783 -9.30 -27.82 19.24
CA THR A 783 -9.83 -28.82 18.31
C THR A 783 -11.35 -28.75 18.21
N PRO A 784 -12.00 -29.13 17.10
CA PRO A 784 -13.42 -28.83 16.90
C PRO A 784 -14.36 -29.57 17.87
N ARG A 785 -15.50 -28.94 18.22
CA ARG A 785 -16.53 -29.58 19.06
C ARG A 785 -17.08 -30.85 18.41
N GLN A 786 -16.83 -31.99 19.06
CA GLN A 786 -17.15 -33.34 18.58
C GLN A 786 -18.64 -33.71 18.76
N ALA A 787 -19.57 -32.95 18.18
CA ALA A 787 -21.00 -33.18 18.38
C ALA A 787 -21.53 -34.41 17.64
N ASN A 788 -21.17 -34.58 16.35
CA ASN A 788 -21.61 -35.68 15.49
C ASN A 788 -20.45 -36.38 14.74
N PHE A 789 -19.24 -36.26 15.25
CA PHE A 789 -18.02 -36.89 14.73
C PHE A 789 -17.04 -37.10 15.91
N GLY A 790 -15.91 -37.72 15.64
CA GLY A 790 -14.89 -38.04 16.64
C GLY A 790 -15.45 -38.96 17.74
N PHE A 791 -15.21 -38.63 19.01
CA PHE A 791 -15.75 -39.38 20.15
C PHE A 791 -17.22 -39.09 20.48
N PHE A 792 -17.95 -38.30 19.69
CA PHE A 792 -19.37 -37.96 19.95
C PHE A 792 -19.62 -37.37 21.36
N ARG A 793 -18.60 -36.72 21.94
CA ARG A 793 -18.66 -36.17 23.30
C ARG A 793 -19.42 -34.84 23.36
N ASN A 794 -19.65 -34.21 22.21
CA ASN A 794 -20.26 -32.89 22.09
C ASN A 794 -19.58 -31.87 23.02
N VAL A 795 -18.25 -31.88 23.04
CA VAL A 795 -17.34 -30.92 23.67
C VAL A 795 -16.19 -30.67 22.68
N TYR A 796 -15.51 -29.55 22.82
CA TYR A 796 -14.22 -29.30 22.18
C TYR A 796 -13.11 -29.49 23.22
N PHE A 797 -11.90 -29.80 22.74
CA PHE A 797 -10.70 -29.85 23.58
C PHE A 797 -9.76 -28.72 23.17
N ALA A 798 -9.16 -28.06 24.15
CA ALA A 798 -8.04 -27.16 23.92
C ALA A 798 -6.77 -27.70 24.60
N TRP A 799 -5.68 -27.67 23.86
CA TRP A 799 -4.36 -28.08 24.29
C TRP A 799 -3.57 -26.84 24.67
N ILE A 800 -3.16 -26.75 25.93
CA ILE A 800 -2.54 -25.55 26.52
C ILE A 800 -1.09 -25.88 26.88
N LEU A 801 -0.15 -25.22 26.21
CA LEU A 801 1.27 -25.47 26.37
C LEU A 801 1.87 -24.57 27.45
N ASN A 802 2.51 -25.19 28.44
CA ASN A 802 3.10 -24.51 29.59
C ASN A 802 4.61 -24.37 29.43
N ARG A 803 5.21 -23.34 30.03
CA ARG A 803 6.68 -23.19 30.07
C ARG A 803 7.41 -24.33 30.75
N SER A 804 6.72 -25.11 31.58
CA SER A 804 7.26 -26.30 32.20
C SER A 804 7.36 -27.51 31.25
N GLY A 805 7.09 -27.35 29.95
CA GLY A 805 7.05 -28.45 28.99
C GLY A 805 5.78 -29.32 29.05
N ARG A 806 4.91 -29.09 30.03
CA ARG A 806 3.70 -29.89 30.24
C ARG A 806 2.53 -29.36 29.42
N LEU A 807 1.75 -30.27 28.83
CA LEU A 807 0.58 -29.93 28.03
C LEU A 807 -0.71 -30.18 28.82
N ALA A 808 -1.42 -29.10 29.17
CA ALA A 808 -2.70 -29.18 29.86
C ALA A 808 -3.85 -29.31 28.85
N ILE A 809 -4.95 -29.92 29.29
CA ILE A 809 -6.11 -30.23 28.44
C ILE A 809 -7.33 -29.60 29.04
N PHE A 810 -7.89 -28.64 28.33
CA PHE A 810 -9.17 -28.04 28.64
C PHE A 810 -10.29 -28.78 27.90
N GLU A 811 -11.39 -29.03 28.59
CA GLU A 811 -12.60 -29.59 28.01
C GLU A 811 -13.75 -28.60 28.17
N SER A 812 -14.42 -28.29 27.06
CA SER A 812 -15.51 -27.31 27.06
C SER A 812 -16.79 -27.79 27.77
N GLY A 813 -17.70 -26.85 28.02
CA GLY A 813 -18.98 -27.09 28.68
C GLY A 813 -20.09 -27.67 27.78
N PRO A 814 -21.30 -27.86 28.32
CA PRO A 814 -21.82 -27.24 29.55
C PRO A 814 -21.51 -27.99 30.85
N ASN A 815 -21.20 -27.25 31.92
CA ASN A 815 -20.80 -27.75 33.24
C ASN A 815 -21.90 -27.69 34.32
N THR A 816 -23.16 -27.59 33.92
CA THR A 816 -24.31 -27.60 34.85
C THR A 816 -24.58 -29.00 35.41
N VAL A 817 -25.51 -29.12 36.36
CA VAL A 817 -25.92 -30.41 36.95
C VAL A 817 -26.43 -31.44 35.93
N ASN A 818 -26.95 -30.98 34.79
CA ASN A 818 -27.39 -31.81 33.66
C ASN A 818 -26.43 -31.70 32.46
N GLY A 819 -25.27 -31.06 32.65
CA GLY A 819 -24.24 -30.91 31.66
C GLY A 819 -23.43 -32.18 31.45
N TRP A 820 -22.52 -32.14 30.47
CA TRP A 820 -21.69 -33.27 30.06
C TRP A 820 -20.22 -32.88 29.82
N GLY A 821 -19.85 -31.61 30.02
CA GLY A 821 -18.50 -31.10 29.83
C GLY A 821 -18.04 -30.26 31.02
N TYR A 822 -16.77 -30.33 31.40
CA TYR A 822 -16.29 -29.67 32.63
C TYR A 822 -16.17 -28.15 32.52
N ASP A 823 -16.00 -27.63 31.31
CA ASP A 823 -15.67 -26.21 31.06
C ASP A 823 -14.38 -25.79 31.81
N ASP A 824 -13.44 -26.72 32.04
CA ASP A 824 -12.24 -26.52 32.87
C ASP A 824 -11.08 -27.39 32.36
N VAL A 825 -9.89 -27.20 32.94
CA VAL A 825 -8.74 -28.09 32.73
C VAL A 825 -9.04 -29.44 33.40
N ILE A 826 -9.06 -30.49 32.60
CA ILE A 826 -9.41 -31.86 33.02
C ILE A 826 -8.18 -32.73 33.30
N GLY A 827 -7.00 -32.29 32.87
CA GLY A 827 -5.76 -33.01 33.12
C GLY A 827 -4.55 -32.41 32.40
N ILE A 828 -3.44 -33.11 32.55
CA ILE A 828 -2.17 -32.84 31.88
C ILE A 828 -1.74 -34.12 31.17
N ALA A 829 -1.26 -34.02 29.93
CA ALA A 829 -0.62 -35.14 29.24
C ALA A 829 0.55 -35.69 30.07
N SER A 830 0.82 -37.00 29.95
CA SER A 830 1.91 -37.67 30.66
C SER A 830 3.29 -37.26 30.18
N PHE A 831 3.38 -36.72 28.97
CA PHE A 831 4.62 -36.34 28.30
C PHE A 831 5.08 -34.93 28.71
N GLU A 832 6.40 -34.75 28.78
CA GLU A 832 7.05 -33.46 28.99
C GLU A 832 7.86 -33.10 27.74
N PHE A 833 7.51 -31.97 27.12
CA PHE A 833 8.18 -31.47 25.92
C PHE A 833 9.31 -30.53 26.32
N ASN A 834 10.51 -30.82 25.86
CA ASN A 834 11.69 -30.03 26.13
C ASN A 834 11.64 -28.71 25.33
N ASN A 835 11.69 -27.56 26.02
CA ASN A 835 11.72 -26.21 25.42
C ASN A 835 10.76 -26.00 24.22
N PRO A 836 9.45 -26.23 24.42
CA PRO A 836 8.51 -26.28 23.31
C PRO A 836 8.29 -24.89 22.71
N LYS A 837 8.00 -24.83 21.41
CA LYS A 837 7.97 -23.58 20.62
C LYS A 837 6.55 -23.13 20.29
N THR A 838 5.78 -24.01 19.66
CA THR A 838 4.42 -23.75 19.18
C THR A 838 3.66 -25.07 19.02
N LEU A 839 2.34 -24.98 18.85
CA LEU A 839 1.49 -26.10 18.45
C LEU A 839 0.47 -25.68 17.38
N GLN A 840 0.04 -26.63 16.56
CA GLN A 840 -1.05 -26.47 15.58
C GLN A 840 -1.96 -27.71 15.60
N PRO A 841 -3.25 -27.57 15.25
CA PRO A 841 -4.16 -28.71 15.18
C PRO A 841 -3.71 -29.69 14.10
N ASP A 842 -3.96 -30.98 14.34
CA ASP A 842 -3.87 -31.97 13.29
C ASP A 842 -5.12 -31.87 12.40
N TYR A 843 -4.95 -31.28 11.21
CA TYR A 843 -6.04 -31.07 10.25
C TYR A 843 -6.66 -32.36 9.72
N ILE A 844 -5.98 -33.50 9.84
CA ILE A 844 -6.47 -34.81 9.37
C ILE A 844 -7.18 -35.55 10.51
N ASN A 845 -6.65 -35.45 11.73
CA ASN A 845 -7.17 -36.19 12.88
C ASN A 845 -8.32 -35.46 13.59
N LEU A 846 -9.55 -35.84 13.22
CA LEU A 846 -10.79 -35.31 13.81
C LEU A 846 -11.03 -35.71 15.28
N ASP A 847 -10.25 -36.64 15.83
CA ASP A 847 -10.36 -37.06 17.23
C ASP A 847 -9.67 -36.09 18.20
N GLY A 848 -9.06 -35.02 17.70
CA GLY A 848 -8.50 -33.93 18.49
C GLY A 848 -6.97 -33.95 18.59
N GLY A 849 -6.29 -34.41 17.52
CA GLY A 849 -4.83 -34.45 17.46
C GLY A 849 -4.20 -33.05 17.32
N VAL A 850 -2.94 -32.94 17.73
CA VAL A 850 -2.12 -31.71 17.60
C VAL A 850 -0.68 -32.05 17.26
N TRP A 851 -0.04 -31.15 16.53
CA TRP A 851 1.39 -31.14 16.28
C TRP A 851 2.06 -30.16 17.23
N ILE A 852 3.17 -30.57 17.85
CA ILE A 852 3.96 -29.75 18.76
C ILE A 852 5.40 -29.68 18.24
N LEU A 853 5.95 -28.47 18.17
CA LEU A 853 7.36 -28.23 17.91
C LEU A 853 8.11 -28.06 19.23
N HIS A 854 9.21 -28.78 19.39
CA HIS A 854 10.00 -28.76 20.62
C HIS A 854 11.45 -29.17 20.35
N GLU A 855 12.24 -29.28 21.42
CA GLU A 855 13.57 -29.88 21.39
C GLU A 855 13.49 -31.29 21.99
N GLY A 856 14.39 -32.20 21.60
CA GLY A 856 14.48 -33.57 22.07
C GLY A 856 13.28 -34.43 21.65
N PRO A 857 13.38 -35.25 20.58
CA PRO A 857 12.27 -36.10 20.13
C PRO A 857 11.82 -37.04 21.27
N ILE A 858 10.52 -37.25 21.39
CA ILE A 858 9.99 -38.19 22.40
C ILE A 858 10.13 -39.61 21.90
N ASP A 859 10.74 -40.48 22.69
CA ASP A 859 10.83 -41.91 22.39
C ASP A 859 9.44 -42.56 22.56
N MET A 860 8.93 -43.18 21.48
CA MET A 860 7.56 -43.70 21.46
C MET A 860 7.36 -44.98 22.29
N GLU A 861 8.43 -45.65 22.72
CA GLU A 861 8.34 -46.88 23.54
C GLU A 861 8.50 -46.58 25.04
N THR A 862 9.39 -45.65 25.37
CA THR A 862 9.72 -45.28 26.75
C THR A 862 9.00 -44.02 27.23
N GLU A 863 8.45 -43.22 26.31
CA GLU A 863 7.78 -41.93 26.57
C GLU A 863 8.69 -40.83 27.14
N GLU A 864 10.00 -41.06 27.13
CA GLU A 864 11.01 -40.12 27.65
C GLU A 864 11.47 -39.13 26.55
N PRO A 865 11.70 -37.85 26.89
CA PRO A 865 12.20 -36.86 25.95
C PRO A 865 13.69 -37.04 25.65
N GLY A 866 14.08 -36.77 24.41
CA GLY A 866 15.48 -36.72 23.97
C GLY A 866 16.25 -35.46 24.42
N ASP A 867 17.40 -35.21 23.78
CA ASP A 867 18.33 -34.15 24.16
C ASP A 867 17.83 -32.73 23.81
N LEU A 868 18.07 -31.77 24.72
CA LEU A 868 17.66 -30.35 24.58
C LEU A 868 18.30 -29.58 23.42
N THR A 869 19.23 -30.17 22.68
CA THR A 869 19.86 -29.50 21.53
C THR A 869 19.36 -30.01 20.19
N GLU A 870 18.51 -31.04 20.22
CA GLU A 870 18.00 -31.69 19.02
C GLU A 870 16.64 -31.10 18.67
N GLY A 871 16.42 -30.68 17.42
CA GLY A 871 15.09 -30.27 16.96
C GLY A 871 14.09 -31.43 16.96
N ALA A 872 12.81 -31.16 17.26
CA ALA A 872 11.80 -32.21 17.29
C ALA A 872 10.38 -31.74 16.89
N VAL A 873 9.63 -32.69 16.30
CA VAL A 873 8.22 -32.53 15.96
C VAL A 873 7.47 -33.76 16.46
N THR A 874 6.44 -33.56 17.29
CA THR A 874 5.61 -34.65 17.81
C THR A 874 4.14 -34.42 17.48
N ASN A 875 3.48 -35.45 16.94
CA ASN A 875 2.02 -35.52 16.85
C ASN A 875 1.46 -36.25 18.06
N LEU A 876 0.64 -35.55 18.83
CA LEU A 876 -0.10 -36.09 19.96
C LEU A 876 -1.55 -36.30 19.54
N ALA A 877 -2.11 -37.47 19.86
CA ALA A 877 -3.50 -37.79 19.53
C ALA A 877 -4.20 -38.50 20.68
N ILE A 878 -5.51 -38.33 20.75
CA ILE A 878 -6.37 -39.13 21.62
C ILE A 878 -6.58 -40.48 20.91
N GLN A 879 -5.83 -41.50 21.31
CA GLN A 879 -5.81 -42.81 20.64
C GLN A 879 -7.01 -43.68 21.01
N SER A 880 -7.55 -43.51 22.21
CA SER A 880 -8.81 -44.15 22.60
C SER A 880 -9.51 -43.37 23.70
N GLY A 881 -10.82 -43.55 23.80
CA GLY A 881 -11.60 -42.99 24.87
C GLY A 881 -13.05 -43.46 24.81
N ILE A 882 -13.79 -43.23 25.90
CA ILE A 882 -15.24 -43.50 25.91
C ILE A 882 -15.94 -42.54 24.95
N SER A 883 -16.79 -43.10 24.08
CA SER A 883 -17.58 -42.37 23.10
C SER A 883 -18.97 -42.00 23.66
N GLY A 884 -19.52 -40.89 23.20
CA GLY A 884 -20.80 -40.32 23.62
C GLY A 884 -20.66 -39.22 24.67
N GLN A 885 -21.73 -38.43 24.84
CA GLN A 885 -21.81 -37.44 25.91
C GLN A 885 -21.71 -38.12 27.28
N LEU A 886 -20.90 -37.56 28.17
CA LEU A 886 -20.63 -38.10 29.51
C LEU A 886 -21.26 -37.20 30.59
N PRO A 887 -22.46 -37.50 31.11
CA PRO A 887 -23.18 -36.63 32.03
C PRO A 887 -22.45 -36.44 33.37
N LEU A 888 -22.54 -35.24 33.93
CA LEU A 888 -21.90 -34.85 35.19
C LEU A 888 -22.68 -35.25 36.47
N ASN A 889 -23.78 -36.01 36.37
CA ASN A 889 -24.68 -36.27 37.51
C ASN A 889 -24.16 -37.31 38.54
N LEU A 890 -24.72 -37.29 39.76
CA LEU A 890 -24.26 -38.08 40.91
C LEU A 890 -24.27 -39.60 40.72
N THR A 891 -25.10 -40.15 39.81
CA THR A 891 -25.09 -41.58 39.45
C THR A 891 -23.85 -42.02 38.68
N SER A 892 -23.09 -41.06 38.16
CA SER A 892 -21.81 -41.26 37.44
C SER A 892 -20.61 -41.42 38.39
N LEU A 893 -20.68 -40.87 39.61
CA LEU A 893 -19.56 -40.83 40.58
C LEU A 893 -19.20 -42.18 41.23
N THR A 894 -19.96 -43.24 41.00
CA THR A 894 -19.72 -44.58 41.58
C THR A 894 -18.85 -45.50 40.71
N ILE A 895 -18.32 -45.03 39.57
CA ILE A 895 -17.37 -45.77 38.73
C ILE A 895 -16.08 -44.92 38.59
N PRO A 896 -14.92 -45.34 39.15
CA PRO A 896 -13.72 -44.51 39.27
C PRO A 896 -13.01 -44.04 37.98
N GLN A 897 -13.55 -44.34 36.78
CA GLN A 897 -12.80 -44.33 35.49
C GLN A 897 -13.55 -43.65 34.32
N TYR A 898 -14.56 -42.82 34.61
CA TYR A 898 -15.61 -42.46 33.63
C TYR A 898 -15.21 -41.49 32.50
N ARG A 899 -13.99 -40.92 32.49
CA ARG A 899 -13.48 -40.07 31.40
C ARG A 899 -12.21 -40.58 30.72
N ASP A 900 -11.78 -41.82 31.01
CA ASP A 900 -10.55 -42.41 30.48
C ASP A 900 -10.37 -42.08 28.98
N MET A 901 -9.34 -41.28 28.72
CA MET A 901 -8.81 -40.97 27.40
C MET A 901 -7.36 -41.40 27.44
N TYR A 902 -6.99 -42.28 26.52
CA TYR A 902 -5.59 -42.61 26.30
C TYR A 902 -5.05 -41.64 25.27
N ILE A 903 -4.16 -40.76 25.73
CA ILE A 903 -3.44 -39.82 24.89
C ILE A 903 -2.09 -40.45 24.63
N GLY A 904 -1.73 -40.56 23.36
CA GLY A 904 -0.49 -41.17 22.95
C GLY A 904 0.17 -40.40 21.84
N ILE A 905 1.46 -40.66 21.69
CA ILE A 905 2.25 -40.13 20.59
C ILE A 905 1.93 -40.95 19.35
N ALA A 906 1.42 -40.29 18.32
CA ALA A 906 1.16 -40.95 17.04
C ALA A 906 2.42 -40.95 16.17
N LYS A 907 3.21 -39.88 16.23
CA LYS A 907 4.49 -39.71 15.53
C LYS A 907 5.40 -38.79 16.33
N SER A 908 6.71 -39.06 16.30
CA SER A 908 7.77 -38.23 16.90
C SER A 908 9.02 -38.38 16.04
N ILE A 909 9.60 -37.26 15.61
CA ILE A 909 10.81 -37.22 14.76
C ILE A 909 11.79 -36.17 15.30
N GLY A 910 13.08 -36.42 15.09
CA GLY A 910 14.20 -35.58 15.50
C GLY A 910 15.10 -35.13 14.35
N GLU A 911 16.38 -34.88 14.64
CA GLU A 911 17.38 -34.42 13.66
C GLU A 911 17.79 -35.48 12.64
N GLU A 912 17.39 -36.74 12.84
CA GLU A 912 17.53 -37.76 11.80
C GLU A 912 16.68 -37.43 10.56
N VAL A 913 15.63 -36.62 10.73
CA VAL A 913 14.80 -36.10 9.64
C VAL A 913 14.95 -34.59 9.49
N LEU A 914 15.04 -33.83 10.58
CA LEU A 914 15.01 -32.36 10.56
C LEU A 914 16.38 -31.75 10.25
N SER A 915 16.39 -30.57 9.63
CA SER A 915 17.61 -29.81 9.38
C SER A 915 18.15 -29.08 10.62
N GLY A 916 17.35 -28.95 11.68
CA GLY A 916 17.68 -28.24 12.91
C GLY A 916 16.44 -28.06 13.79
N ILE A 917 16.46 -27.07 14.71
CA ILE A 917 15.36 -26.81 15.64
C ILE A 917 14.24 -26.01 14.94
N PRO A 918 13.05 -26.59 14.73
CA PRO A 918 11.94 -25.86 14.15
C PRO A 918 11.31 -24.91 15.17
N VAL A 919 10.92 -23.72 14.74
CA VAL A 919 10.31 -22.69 15.61
C VAL A 919 8.85 -22.40 15.28
N ASP A 920 8.43 -22.66 14.03
CA ASP A 920 7.05 -22.49 13.59
C ASP A 920 6.66 -23.48 12.49
N ILE A 921 5.35 -23.71 12.31
CA ILE A 921 4.79 -24.75 11.47
C ILE A 921 3.61 -24.22 10.63
N ALA A 922 3.54 -24.65 9.38
CA ALA A 922 2.43 -24.42 8.47
C ALA A 922 2.16 -25.65 7.60
N PHE A 923 1.01 -25.68 6.93
CA PHE A 923 0.58 -26.81 6.10
C PHE A 923 0.15 -26.36 4.72
N ASP A 924 0.32 -27.21 3.70
CA ASP A 924 -0.32 -26.92 2.43
C ASP A 924 -1.85 -26.93 2.59
N ASN A 925 -2.54 -26.07 1.84
CA ASN A 925 -4.00 -25.99 1.88
C ASN A 925 -4.62 -26.44 0.55
N MET A 926 -3.88 -27.15 -0.30
CA MET A 926 -4.29 -27.38 -1.68
C MET A 926 -5.51 -28.31 -1.80
N ARG A 927 -5.68 -29.23 -0.84
CA ARG A 927 -6.88 -30.09 -0.74
C ARG A 927 -7.77 -29.61 0.38
N ASN A 928 -8.66 -28.68 0.05
CA ASN A 928 -9.61 -28.16 1.00
C ASN A 928 -11.03 -28.07 0.44
N VAL A 929 -12.00 -28.13 1.35
CA VAL A 929 -13.44 -28.01 1.05
C VAL A 929 -14.06 -26.77 1.68
N ALA A 930 -13.23 -25.76 1.98
CA ALA A 930 -13.67 -24.53 2.64
C ALA A 930 -14.64 -23.70 1.80
N GLY A 931 -14.77 -23.97 0.49
CA GLY A 931 -15.84 -23.46 -0.37
C GLY A 931 -17.28 -23.86 0.02
N THR A 932 -17.45 -24.62 1.09
CA THR A 932 -18.75 -24.97 1.70
C THR A 932 -18.95 -24.27 3.05
N PRO A 933 -20.21 -24.12 3.55
CA PRO A 933 -20.48 -23.43 4.80
C PRO A 933 -19.76 -24.05 6.02
N ASN A 934 -19.35 -23.19 6.96
CA ASN A 934 -18.74 -23.64 8.22
C ASN A 934 -19.63 -24.64 8.98
N TYR A 935 -18.98 -25.58 9.69
CA TYR A 935 -19.67 -26.38 10.70
C TYR A 935 -20.13 -25.47 11.85
N PHE A 936 -21.36 -25.69 12.32
CA PHE A 936 -21.99 -24.83 13.32
C PHE A 936 -22.76 -25.68 14.33
N THR A 937 -22.77 -25.26 15.58
CA THR A 937 -23.53 -25.88 16.67
C THR A 937 -24.39 -24.83 17.38
N THR A 938 -25.26 -25.24 18.30
CA THR A 938 -26.05 -24.28 19.10
C THR A 938 -25.21 -23.35 19.98
N TRP A 939 -23.90 -23.64 20.13
CA TRP A 939 -22.94 -22.85 20.89
C TRP A 939 -22.11 -21.90 20.04
N SER A 940 -22.27 -21.96 18.72
CA SER A 940 -21.52 -21.14 17.79
C SER A 940 -22.10 -19.72 17.74
N ALA A 941 -21.25 -18.71 17.80
CA ALA A 941 -21.66 -17.32 17.66
C ALA A 941 -21.95 -16.95 16.19
N GLY A 942 -22.93 -16.08 15.98
CA GLY A 942 -23.29 -15.57 14.65
C GLY A 942 -23.98 -16.59 13.76
N GLN A 943 -23.84 -16.43 12.45
CA GLN A 943 -24.25 -17.41 11.45
C GLN A 943 -22.99 -17.98 10.78
N PRO A 944 -23.00 -19.26 10.36
CA PRO A 944 -21.84 -19.82 9.67
C PRO A 944 -21.60 -19.06 8.38
N LEU A 945 -20.34 -18.68 8.16
CA LEU A 945 -19.92 -18.06 6.91
C LEU A 945 -20.26 -18.99 5.73
N PRO A 946 -20.89 -18.51 4.64
CA PRO A 946 -21.39 -19.38 3.58
C PRO A 946 -20.31 -20.14 2.80
N ALA A 947 -19.08 -19.63 2.76
CA ALA A 947 -17.88 -20.28 2.24
C ALA A 947 -16.63 -19.58 2.79
N ASN A 948 -15.44 -20.16 2.60
CA ASN A 948 -14.12 -19.67 3.04
C ASN A 948 -13.89 -19.57 4.54
N GLY A 949 -14.83 -19.97 5.38
CA GLY A 949 -14.61 -19.94 6.82
C GLY A 949 -13.48 -20.87 7.27
N LYS A 950 -12.80 -20.54 8.37
CA LYS A 950 -11.62 -21.27 8.86
C LYS A 950 -11.93 -22.43 9.80
N ASN A 951 -13.20 -22.83 9.94
CA ASN A 951 -13.52 -24.01 10.74
C ASN A 951 -12.76 -25.24 10.21
N LEU A 952 -12.14 -26.02 11.09
CA LEU A 952 -11.36 -27.21 10.73
C LEU A 952 -12.21 -28.39 10.25
N VAL A 953 -13.54 -28.33 10.42
CA VAL A 953 -14.47 -29.32 9.89
C VAL A 953 -15.58 -28.69 9.05
N ARG A 954 -16.13 -29.50 8.12
CA ARG A 954 -17.32 -29.19 7.32
C ARG A 954 -18.46 -30.17 7.56
N PRO A 955 -19.72 -29.69 7.60
CA PRO A 955 -20.86 -30.57 7.82
C PRO A 955 -21.14 -31.42 6.58
N ILE A 956 -21.40 -32.71 6.79
CA ILE A 956 -21.95 -33.63 5.78
C ILE A 956 -23.22 -34.31 6.31
N PRO A 957 -24.08 -34.88 5.46
CA PRO A 957 -25.25 -35.63 5.94
C PRO A 957 -24.85 -36.71 6.95
N GLY A 958 -25.23 -36.53 8.22
CA GLY A 958 -24.96 -37.47 9.30
C GLY A 958 -23.60 -37.37 9.99
N GLY A 959 -22.78 -36.34 9.72
CA GLY A 959 -21.48 -36.19 10.36
C GLY A 959 -20.71 -34.93 9.95
N ALA A 960 -19.38 -35.00 10.03
CA ALA A 960 -18.46 -33.97 9.54
C ALA A 960 -17.25 -34.60 8.86
N ILE A 961 -16.63 -33.86 7.94
CA ILE A 961 -15.33 -34.16 7.36
C ILE A 961 -14.35 -33.06 7.76
N ASN A 962 -13.05 -33.35 7.73
CA ASN A 962 -12.02 -32.32 7.87
C ASN A 962 -12.09 -31.32 6.70
N THR A 963 -11.80 -30.06 6.98
CA THR A 963 -11.83 -28.98 6.00
C THR A 963 -10.61 -29.00 5.08
N ASN A 964 -9.43 -29.39 5.60
CA ASN A 964 -8.16 -29.42 4.88
C ASN A 964 -7.49 -30.79 5.03
N GLU A 965 -6.87 -31.28 3.97
CA GLU A 965 -6.09 -32.52 3.92
C GLU A 965 -4.66 -32.27 3.42
N PRO A 966 -3.80 -31.69 4.27
CA PRO A 966 -2.44 -31.39 3.88
C PRO A 966 -1.66 -32.68 3.51
N THR A 967 -0.85 -32.57 2.47
CA THR A 967 0.13 -33.59 2.06
C THR A 967 1.52 -33.26 2.59
N TYR A 968 1.81 -31.96 2.73
CA TYR A 968 3.08 -31.40 3.13
C TYR A 968 2.94 -30.52 4.37
N MET A 969 3.94 -30.62 5.24
CA MET A 969 4.15 -29.78 6.41
C MET A 969 5.42 -28.97 6.20
N PHE A 970 5.37 -27.69 6.54
CA PHE A 970 6.47 -26.74 6.42
C PHE A 970 6.91 -26.34 7.82
N LEU A 971 8.22 -26.37 8.06
CA LEU A 971 8.80 -26.02 9.36
C LEU A 971 9.86 -24.94 9.19
N ALA A 972 9.70 -23.81 9.87
CA ALA A 972 10.72 -22.77 9.89
C ALA A 972 11.86 -23.18 10.80
N VAL A 973 13.06 -23.31 10.24
CA VAL A 973 14.30 -23.64 10.94
C VAL A 973 15.27 -22.48 10.75
N PRO A 974 15.31 -21.51 11.68
CA PRO A 974 16.14 -20.30 11.52
C PRO A 974 17.64 -20.60 11.50
N ASN A 975 18.06 -21.71 12.12
CA ASN A 975 19.46 -22.14 12.19
C ASN A 975 19.55 -23.62 11.82
N SER A 976 19.81 -23.90 10.54
CA SER A 976 20.00 -25.26 10.06
C SER A 976 21.43 -25.79 10.27
N THR A 977 21.58 -27.10 10.27
CA THR A 977 22.85 -27.84 10.27
C THR A 977 23.67 -27.59 9.01
N SER A 978 23.04 -27.19 7.90
CA SER A 978 23.66 -26.81 6.63
C SER A 978 24.19 -25.37 6.57
N GLN A 979 24.08 -24.59 7.66
CA GLN A 979 24.29 -23.14 7.77
C GLN A 979 23.16 -22.33 7.11
N GLY A 980 22.70 -21.28 7.81
CA GLY A 980 21.59 -20.41 7.36
C GLY A 980 20.20 -20.91 7.75
N GLY A 981 19.20 -20.07 7.53
CA GLY A 981 17.79 -20.39 7.76
C GLY A 981 17.17 -21.17 6.59
N VAL A 982 16.32 -22.15 6.90
CA VAL A 982 15.60 -22.96 5.89
C VAL A 982 14.18 -23.26 6.33
N VAL A 983 13.32 -23.58 5.36
CA VAL A 983 12.01 -24.19 5.61
C VAL A 983 12.08 -25.67 5.23
N ASP A 984 12.07 -26.56 6.22
CA ASP A 984 11.98 -28.01 5.98
C ASP A 984 10.59 -28.36 5.45
N VAL A 985 10.54 -29.23 4.43
CA VAL A 985 9.28 -29.68 3.82
C VAL A 985 9.11 -31.18 4.06
N LEU A 986 8.14 -31.58 4.88
CA LEU A 986 7.89 -32.97 5.24
C LEU A 986 6.68 -33.51 4.50
N ASN A 987 6.79 -34.71 3.92
CA ASN A 987 5.63 -35.38 3.35
C ASN A 987 4.90 -36.16 4.45
N ILE A 988 3.78 -35.60 4.90
CA ILE A 988 2.99 -36.16 6.01
C ILE A 988 2.00 -37.24 5.57
N ALA A 989 1.71 -37.31 4.28
CA ALA A 989 0.93 -38.40 3.69
C ALA A 989 1.76 -39.70 3.57
N ALA A 990 3.09 -39.61 3.57
CA ALA A 990 3.98 -40.76 3.64
C ALA A 990 4.04 -41.34 5.07
N SER A 991 4.23 -42.66 5.17
CA SER A 991 4.20 -43.38 6.46
C SER A 991 5.30 -42.96 7.45
N GLY A 992 6.41 -42.40 6.98
CA GLY A 992 7.60 -42.10 7.80
C GLY A 992 7.91 -40.62 8.06
N LEU A 993 7.07 -39.67 7.63
CA LEU A 993 7.36 -38.21 7.74
C LEU A 993 8.69 -37.78 7.11
N GLY A 994 9.19 -38.49 6.10
CA GLY A 994 10.43 -38.10 5.44
C GLY A 994 10.33 -36.72 4.80
N ARG A 995 11.44 -35.97 4.81
CA ARG A 995 11.52 -34.73 4.04
C ARG A 995 11.34 -35.01 2.55
N ALA A 996 10.51 -34.18 1.91
CA ALA A 996 10.32 -34.20 0.47
C ALA A 996 11.56 -33.63 -0.23
N ASP A 997 11.87 -34.14 -1.42
CA ASP A 997 12.85 -33.47 -2.28
C ASP A 997 12.22 -32.18 -2.81
N THR A 998 12.82 -31.04 -2.46
CA THR A 998 12.33 -29.71 -2.83
C THR A 998 12.93 -29.20 -4.13
N ASN A 999 13.95 -29.87 -4.68
CA ASN A 999 14.66 -29.40 -5.87
C ASN A 999 15.01 -30.55 -6.83
N ALA A 1000 14.28 -30.62 -7.94
CA ALA A 1000 14.48 -31.63 -8.97
C ALA A 1000 15.82 -31.54 -9.74
N TYR A 1001 16.53 -30.42 -9.63
CA TYR A 1001 17.85 -30.23 -10.25
C TYR A 1001 18.99 -30.68 -9.34
N GLN A 1002 18.75 -30.71 -8.03
CA GLN A 1002 19.74 -31.00 -7.01
C GLN A 1002 19.19 -32.11 -6.11
N GLU A 1003 19.34 -33.35 -6.57
CA GLU A 1003 18.86 -34.55 -5.86
C GLU A 1003 19.27 -34.53 -4.39
N GLY A 1004 18.28 -34.70 -3.50
CA GLY A 1004 18.50 -34.71 -2.06
C GLY A 1004 18.45 -33.34 -1.39
N THR A 1005 18.09 -32.27 -2.11
CA THR A 1005 17.71 -31.00 -1.48
C THR A 1005 16.37 -31.17 -0.80
N GLN A 1006 16.30 -30.96 0.51
CA GLN A 1006 15.14 -31.35 1.32
C GLN A 1006 14.50 -30.19 2.09
N SER A 1007 14.94 -28.97 1.81
CA SER A 1007 14.49 -27.74 2.46
C SER A 1007 14.48 -26.61 1.44
N VAL A 1008 13.63 -25.61 1.65
CA VAL A 1008 13.64 -24.36 0.89
C VAL A 1008 14.54 -23.35 1.61
N PRO A 1009 15.60 -22.82 0.98
CA PRO A 1009 16.43 -21.79 1.60
C PRO A 1009 15.61 -20.55 1.97
N ALA A 1010 15.73 -20.08 3.21
CA ALA A 1010 14.97 -18.95 3.74
C ALA A 1010 15.70 -18.34 4.95
N GLU A 1011 16.69 -17.48 4.69
CA GLU A 1011 17.50 -16.89 5.78
C GLU A 1011 16.62 -16.14 6.78
N ASP A 1012 16.91 -16.32 8.07
CA ASP A 1012 16.19 -15.70 9.18
C ASP A 1012 14.66 -16.01 9.21
N CYS A 1013 14.19 -17.08 8.56
CA CYS A 1013 12.79 -17.49 8.65
C CYS A 1013 12.37 -17.78 10.10
N ASN A 1014 11.19 -17.31 10.51
CA ASN A 1014 10.75 -17.42 11.90
C ASN A 1014 9.25 -17.73 12.04
N VAL A 1015 8.39 -17.12 11.23
CA VAL A 1015 6.94 -17.35 11.26
C VAL A 1015 6.48 -17.85 9.90
N LEU A 1016 5.66 -18.89 9.89
CA LEU A 1016 5.03 -19.46 8.70
C LEU A 1016 3.52 -19.29 8.79
N VAL A 1017 2.88 -18.91 7.69
CA VAL A 1017 1.42 -18.80 7.66
C VAL A 1017 0.84 -19.50 6.45
N ASP A 1018 -0.09 -20.40 6.74
CA ASP A 1018 -1.09 -20.91 5.83
C ASP A 1018 -2.49 -20.37 6.19
N TYR A 1019 -3.48 -20.65 5.35
CA TYR A 1019 -4.82 -20.11 5.52
C TYR A 1019 -5.53 -20.60 6.79
N PHE A 1020 -5.30 -21.83 7.27
CA PHE A 1020 -6.06 -22.39 8.39
C PHE A 1020 -5.38 -22.26 9.75
N ARG A 1021 -4.22 -21.57 9.81
CA ARG A 1021 -3.50 -21.29 11.06
C ARG A 1021 -4.43 -20.78 12.15
N GLN A 1022 -4.31 -21.37 13.34
CA GLN A 1022 -4.93 -20.87 14.57
C GLN A 1022 -4.06 -19.87 15.29
#